data_AF-A0A969P1A4-F1
#
_entry.id   AF-A0A969P1A4-F1
#
_cell.length_a   1.000
_cell.length_b   1.000
_cell.length_c   1.000
_cell.angle_alpha   90.00
_cell.angle_beta   90.00
_cell.angle_gamma   90.00
#
_symmetry.space_group_name_H-M   'P 1'
#
loop_
_entity.id
_entity.type
_entity.pdbx_description
1 polymer ?
#
loop_
_entity_poly.entity_id
_entity_poly.type
_entity_poly.pdbx_seq_one_letter_code
_entity_poly.pdbx_strand_id
1 'polypeptide(L)'
;MIVTPLGFLSIPPTTLIATLRKDLTMTGRDELAQWAQWVYWRIEEKRNADGTVRKTKMPYYVDETGKRRAASTNKRETWQQVSGLVDRQDMSGIGFVFTESDPFGGIDLDDCIDEWGVSPWARRIVERFDSYTEISPSGQGLKIWVRCEEFTSFKDSEGKTLPEHIKPTGVTGGIECYWKGRYFTFTGNRLDGTPDEIRDVGDDAARFVDELRAMLRPERAIAQAEALPAPGQRTRADRPRRASVSESDRLAAAVNALAAWRADDYNAWIEVGLALRHAPNGLALWEQFSRQSAKFREGECEKKWATFETGRITVASIYHMAKEDAPDWWKPLYSTDSERTNGAACASADDGRPIIDVTDEDLAVIMPKVWDAVRSAQGDRLYMYDRLCELNDGRVEPCSVSAMRGLMGRSAHFLKHTKTYHRWIFPPAEVVQDALTSVPDDIPRLTGITRIPVFDRTGRLIQQPGYDKISGIYHHPSVTVSIPDRPSVDDMQAALRVITDDLLVDFPFHTPADRANAIGLLLLPFVREMCGATPLHLIEAASAGTGKGLFNDLLHVVWTGHTATLTPLADNDDEIAKTLAARLRTAPFSIVFDNLRKLNSRNLEAAITARSLAPRELGVLKELNLPIRCVWIATGNNVSVQGDMVRRVVRIRMVAQVETPALRDKFKHPDIKEWVQRERDTLVGACLTIVRYALQQGQGGGIPRIGSFEEYCQVMGSILHHAGIGGFLENTVEQISQGDERHNEWCGFFECWRQQLGDGWTTAAVAAAASATWDSEITVNGDSERARGISLGRMLEKQVGRVFSLADGDFCLQMRNMRSKKKEYRLERAKNFAGSAGSAGSVGSPTALRMQEICDDAYTHTHNACTRVFTCKGLGELPALPPLPALPVGTLTDEPQVQTDDPITPNLLDRNGEISYPSLCHRLGIKRIDGFFSLTPKQQAEKARELLREHQRDQQAGVVPAQPLLSQGAGPSCRLPFAGLGHFLKDMSEKKQPVFSRCYRSGYTR
;
A
#
# COMPACT_ATOMS: atom_id res chain seq x y z
N MET A 1 9.58 14.38 2.62
CA MET A 1 8.64 15.51 2.68
C MET A 1 7.39 15.10 1.91
N ILE A 2 6.30 14.81 2.62
CA ILE A 2 5.01 14.42 2.04
C ILE A 2 4.09 15.62 2.25
N VAL A 3 3.69 16.26 1.16
CA VAL A 3 2.68 17.31 1.14
C VAL A 3 1.32 16.63 1.38
N THR A 4 0.64 16.98 2.47
CA THR A 4 -0.72 16.55 2.77
C THR A 4 -1.73 17.20 1.81
N PRO A 5 -2.87 16.54 1.50
CA PRO A 5 -3.90 17.09 0.64
C PRO A 5 -4.70 18.16 1.38
N LEU A 6 -4.29 19.41 1.24
CA LEU A 6 -5.21 20.54 1.40
C LEU A 6 -6.18 20.48 0.22
N GLY A 7 -7.47 20.52 0.53
CA GLY A 7 -8.53 20.48 -0.48
C GLY A 7 -8.24 21.49 -1.60
N PHE A 8 -8.41 21.04 -2.84
CA PHE A 8 -8.55 21.90 -4.01
C PHE A 8 -9.80 22.76 -3.85
N LEU A 9 -9.75 23.74 -2.95
CA LEU A 9 -10.44 25.00 -3.15
C LEU A 9 -9.68 25.66 -4.29
N SER A 10 -10.30 25.67 -5.46
CA SER A 10 -9.95 26.54 -6.57
C SER A 10 -9.73 27.95 -6.02
N ILE A 11 -8.47 28.33 -5.81
CA ILE A 11 -8.09 29.72 -5.57
C ILE A 11 -8.47 30.45 -6.87
N PRO A 12 -9.36 31.46 -6.83
CA PRO A 12 -9.71 32.19 -8.03
C PRO A 12 -8.45 32.86 -8.62
N PRO A 13 -8.34 33.04 -9.94
CA PRO A 13 -7.16 33.61 -10.61
C PRO A 13 -6.79 35.05 -10.19
N THR A 14 -7.48 35.64 -9.23
CA THR A 14 -7.55 37.07 -8.95
C THR A 14 -6.50 37.59 -7.96
N THR A 15 -5.47 36.81 -7.58
CA THR A 15 -4.40 37.29 -6.66
C THR A 15 -3.02 37.37 -7.30
N LEU A 16 -2.93 37.24 -8.63
CA LEU A 16 -1.65 37.05 -9.31
C LEU A 16 -0.82 38.34 -9.49
N ILE A 17 -1.48 39.46 -9.80
CA ILE A 17 -0.81 40.73 -10.14
C ILE A 17 -0.21 41.42 -8.90
N ALA A 18 -0.80 41.22 -7.72
CA ALA A 18 -0.29 41.80 -6.47
C ALA A 18 0.96 41.07 -5.93
N THR A 19 1.06 39.75 -6.17
CA THR A 19 2.16 38.90 -5.70
C THR A 19 3.44 39.11 -6.50
N LEU A 20 3.34 39.48 -7.79
CA LEU A 20 4.47 39.86 -8.65
C LEU A 20 5.13 41.21 -8.28
N ARG A 21 4.59 41.94 -7.30
CA ARG A 21 5.02 43.31 -6.95
C ARG A 21 5.70 43.43 -5.58
N LYS A 22 5.83 42.34 -4.83
CA LYS A 22 6.40 42.33 -3.47
C LYS A 22 7.31 41.12 -3.29
N ASP A 23 8.62 41.33 -3.38
CA ASP A 23 9.58 41.12 -2.27
C ASP A 23 11.04 41.21 -2.77
N LEU A 24 11.92 41.78 -1.95
CA LEU A 24 13.32 42.10 -2.26
C LEU A 24 14.23 40.88 -2.08
N THR A 25 14.11 39.91 -2.97
CA THR A 25 15.13 38.93 -3.38
C THR A 25 14.74 38.50 -4.79
N MET A 26 15.55 38.77 -5.82
CA MET A 26 15.24 38.46 -7.23
C MET A 26 14.77 37.00 -7.41
N THR A 27 13.46 36.78 -7.46
CA THR A 27 12.85 35.49 -7.79
C THR A 27 12.78 35.33 -9.31
N GLY A 28 12.61 34.12 -9.82
CA GLY A 28 12.42 33.86 -11.25
C GLY A 28 11.21 34.59 -11.85
N ARG A 29 10.27 35.01 -11.00
CA ARG A 29 9.11 35.84 -11.36
C ARG A 29 9.49 37.29 -11.64
N ASP A 30 10.49 37.82 -10.92
CA ASP A 30 10.99 39.20 -11.06
C ASP A 30 11.83 39.37 -12.33
N GLU A 31 12.46 38.29 -12.80
CA GLU A 31 13.23 38.29 -14.05
C GLU A 31 12.33 38.41 -15.29
N LEU A 32 11.23 37.63 -15.34
CA LEU A 32 10.23 37.72 -16.40
C LEU A 32 9.49 39.08 -16.39
N ALA A 33 9.32 39.68 -15.21
CA ALA A 33 8.63 40.95 -15.05
C ALA A 33 9.32 42.13 -15.77
N GLN A 34 10.61 42.02 -16.09
CA GLN A 34 11.39 43.07 -16.78
C GLN A 34 11.04 43.18 -18.27
N TRP A 35 10.45 42.13 -18.85
CA TRP A 35 10.19 42.03 -20.27
C TRP A 35 8.78 42.51 -20.64
N ALA A 36 8.67 43.34 -21.68
CA ALA A 36 7.39 43.77 -22.24
C ALA A 36 6.75 42.70 -23.14
N GLN A 37 6.61 41.48 -22.62
CA GLN A 37 6.17 40.28 -23.35
C GLN A 37 4.91 39.64 -22.75
N TRP A 38 4.17 40.39 -21.91
CA TRP A 38 3.00 39.88 -21.22
C TRP A 38 1.70 40.11 -22.01
N VAL A 39 0.80 39.13 -21.96
CA VAL A 39 -0.53 39.15 -22.55
C VAL A 39 -1.58 38.68 -21.56
N TYR A 40 -2.83 39.08 -21.74
CA TYR A 40 -3.95 38.39 -21.13
C TYR A 40 -4.32 37.14 -21.94
N TRP A 41 -5.04 36.19 -21.36
CA TRP A 41 -5.70 35.13 -22.13
C TRP A 41 -7.09 34.81 -21.58
N ARG A 42 -7.94 34.26 -22.45
CA ARG A 42 -9.24 33.71 -22.05
C ARG A 42 -9.53 32.39 -22.76
N ILE A 43 -10.32 31.53 -22.14
CA ILE A 43 -10.79 30.29 -22.76
C ILE A 43 -11.86 30.62 -23.79
N GLU A 44 -11.70 30.09 -25.00
CA GLU A 44 -12.70 30.13 -26.05
C GLU A 44 -12.95 28.78 -26.67
N GLU A 45 -14.22 28.52 -26.96
CA GLU A 45 -14.68 27.32 -27.62
C GLU A 45 -14.62 27.51 -29.14
N LYS A 46 -13.73 26.76 -29.80
CA LYS A 46 -13.70 26.63 -31.25
C LYS A 46 -14.44 25.37 -31.66
N ARG A 47 -15.44 25.52 -32.51
CA ARG A 47 -16.08 24.39 -33.18
C ARG A 47 -15.23 23.97 -34.38
N ASN A 48 -14.81 22.71 -34.39
CA ASN A 48 -14.16 22.09 -35.53
C ASN A 48 -15.21 21.78 -36.62
N ALA A 49 -14.75 21.57 -37.86
CA ALA A 49 -15.61 21.27 -39.00
C ALA A 49 -16.40 19.95 -38.85
N ASP A 50 -15.94 19.05 -37.98
CA ASP A 50 -16.59 17.78 -37.63
C ASP A 50 -17.63 17.91 -36.49
N GLY A 51 -17.89 19.14 -36.02
CA GLY A 51 -18.83 19.43 -34.94
C GLY A 51 -18.26 19.30 -33.52
N THR A 52 -17.01 18.83 -33.36
CA THR A 52 -16.35 18.76 -32.05
C THR A 52 -15.97 20.16 -31.53
N VAL A 53 -16.08 20.38 -30.22
CA VAL A 53 -15.75 21.66 -29.58
C VAL A 53 -14.38 21.56 -28.91
N ARG A 54 -13.40 22.33 -29.38
CA ARG A 54 -12.08 22.45 -28.77
C ARG A 54 -11.99 23.74 -27.96
N LYS A 55 -11.71 23.63 -26.66
CA LYS A 55 -11.38 24.78 -25.81
C LYS A 55 -9.94 25.23 -26.08
N THR A 56 -9.75 26.51 -26.36
CA THR A 56 -8.44 27.11 -26.69
C THR A 56 -8.20 28.34 -25.82
N LYS A 57 -6.99 28.46 -25.28
CA LYS A 57 -6.57 29.59 -24.45
C LYS A 57 -6.06 30.69 -25.38
N MET A 58 -6.89 31.70 -25.67
CA MET A 58 -6.59 32.70 -26.69
C MET A 58 -6.00 33.98 -26.06
N PRO A 59 -4.90 34.53 -26.60
CA PRO A 59 -4.24 35.70 -26.02
C PRO A 59 -4.88 37.03 -26.44
N TYR A 60 -4.74 38.02 -25.57
CA TYR A 60 -5.37 39.33 -25.62
C TYR A 60 -4.44 40.45 -25.13
N TYR A 61 -4.59 41.60 -25.76
CA TYR A 61 -4.02 42.88 -25.36
C TYR A 61 -5.16 43.84 -25.04
N VAL A 62 -4.93 44.74 -24.10
CA VAL A 62 -5.91 45.70 -23.61
C VAL A 62 -5.21 47.04 -23.49
N ASP A 63 -5.74 48.04 -24.16
CA ASP A 63 -5.34 49.45 -23.99
C ASP A 63 -6.56 50.32 -23.67
N GLU A 64 -6.36 51.63 -23.65
CA GLU A 64 -7.39 52.66 -23.47
C GLU A 64 -8.51 52.59 -24.53
N THR A 65 -8.25 51.98 -25.69
CA THR A 65 -9.21 51.82 -26.79
C THR A 65 -10.03 50.52 -26.70
N GLY A 66 -9.70 49.65 -25.74
CA GLY A 66 -10.43 48.42 -25.45
C GLY A 66 -9.60 47.14 -25.66
N LYS A 67 -10.31 46.01 -25.74
CA LYS A 67 -9.73 44.66 -25.82
C LYS A 67 -9.53 44.23 -27.27
N ARG A 68 -8.32 43.77 -27.61
CA ARG A 68 -7.98 43.23 -28.94
C ARG A 68 -7.19 41.93 -28.83
N ARG A 69 -7.21 41.10 -29.88
CA ARG A 69 -6.39 39.88 -29.94
C ARG A 69 -4.92 40.25 -29.90
N ALA A 70 -4.17 39.62 -29.00
CA ALA A 70 -2.72 39.68 -29.04
C ALA A 70 -2.16 38.61 -29.98
N ALA A 71 -1.02 38.89 -30.61
CA ALA A 71 -0.31 37.87 -31.36
C ALA A 71 0.44 36.96 -30.38
N SER A 72 0.33 35.64 -30.53
CA SER A 72 1.08 34.68 -29.72
C SER A 72 2.52 34.49 -30.19
N THR A 73 2.94 35.16 -31.27
CA THR A 73 4.16 34.78 -32.01
C THR A 73 5.05 35.94 -32.47
N ASN A 74 4.51 37.07 -32.96
CA ASN A 74 5.33 38.01 -33.74
C ASN A 74 4.94 39.50 -33.74
N LYS A 75 3.98 39.97 -32.94
CA LYS A 75 3.60 41.41 -32.90
C LYS A 75 3.85 42.02 -31.52
N ARG A 76 5.04 42.59 -31.34
CA ARG A 76 5.49 43.21 -30.08
C ARG A 76 4.56 44.30 -29.57
N GLU A 77 3.96 45.10 -30.47
CA GLU A 77 2.97 46.13 -30.11
C GLU A 77 1.69 45.59 -29.47
N THR A 78 1.48 44.27 -29.48
CA THR A 78 0.33 43.62 -28.83
C THR A 78 0.68 42.97 -27.50
N TRP A 79 1.86 43.26 -26.94
CA TRP A 79 2.34 42.76 -25.64
C TRP A 79 2.57 43.94 -24.69
N GLN A 80 2.60 43.67 -23.38
CA GLN A 80 2.70 44.72 -22.36
C GLN A 80 3.76 44.40 -21.32
N GLN A 81 4.14 45.42 -20.58
CA GLN A 81 4.81 45.27 -19.29
C GLN A 81 3.83 44.72 -18.25
N VAL A 82 4.29 43.81 -17.39
CA VAL A 82 3.44 43.21 -16.34
C VAL A 82 2.91 44.26 -15.36
N SER A 83 3.67 45.33 -15.15
CA SER A 83 3.27 46.48 -14.32
C SER A 83 2.05 47.22 -14.88
N GLY A 84 1.82 47.17 -16.20
CA GLY A 84 0.66 47.73 -16.87
C GLY A 84 -0.59 46.84 -16.82
N LEU A 85 -0.47 45.59 -16.38
CA LEU A 85 -1.62 44.69 -16.25
C LEU A 85 -2.38 44.97 -14.96
N VAL A 86 -3.71 45.06 -15.08
CA VAL A 86 -4.66 45.13 -13.96
C VAL A 86 -5.50 43.84 -13.90
N ASP A 87 -5.95 43.48 -12.71
CA ASP A 87 -6.81 42.31 -12.53
C ASP A 87 -8.17 42.56 -13.19
N ARG A 88 -8.64 41.58 -13.96
CA ARG A 88 -9.81 41.72 -14.84
C ARG A 88 -10.67 40.47 -14.80
N GLN A 89 -11.94 40.64 -14.45
CA GLN A 89 -12.91 39.55 -14.36
C GLN A 89 -13.28 38.93 -15.72
N ASP A 90 -13.08 39.64 -16.83
CA ASP A 90 -13.40 39.14 -18.17
C ASP A 90 -12.23 38.43 -18.86
N MET A 91 -11.10 38.25 -18.15
CA MET A 91 -9.94 37.47 -18.55
C MET A 91 -9.79 36.23 -17.67
N SER A 92 -9.24 35.15 -18.24
CA SER A 92 -8.99 33.91 -17.48
C SER A 92 -7.62 33.91 -16.80
N GLY A 93 -6.67 34.71 -17.29
CA GLY A 93 -5.35 34.87 -16.67
C GLY A 93 -4.40 35.70 -17.53
N ILE A 94 -3.11 35.65 -17.17
CA ILE A 94 -2.00 36.27 -17.92
C ILE A 94 -1.07 35.20 -18.50
N GLY A 95 -0.25 35.58 -19.46
CA GLY A 95 0.76 34.72 -20.05
C GLY A 95 1.94 35.52 -20.58
N PHE A 96 3.03 34.83 -20.85
CA PHE A 96 4.30 35.38 -21.31
C PHE A 96 4.62 34.83 -22.70
N VAL A 97 5.05 35.69 -23.62
CA VAL A 97 5.35 35.34 -25.01
C VAL A 97 6.85 35.13 -25.19
N PHE A 98 7.26 33.93 -25.61
CA PHE A 98 8.66 33.62 -25.91
C PHE A 98 9.08 34.15 -27.28
N THR A 99 10.28 34.71 -27.36
CA THR A 99 10.88 35.29 -28.56
C THR A 99 12.34 34.89 -28.70
N GLU A 100 12.89 35.07 -29.90
CA GLU A 100 14.32 34.83 -30.15
C GLU A 100 15.27 35.77 -29.40
N SER A 101 14.74 36.83 -28.76
CA SER A 101 15.55 37.85 -28.09
C SER A 101 15.53 37.76 -26.57
N ASP A 102 14.66 36.93 -25.98
CA ASP A 102 14.68 36.66 -24.55
C ASP A 102 15.39 35.33 -24.26
N PRO A 103 16.03 35.18 -23.09
CA PRO A 103 16.84 34.00 -22.79
C PRO A 103 15.98 32.85 -22.23
N PHE A 104 14.66 32.84 -22.43
CA PHE A 104 13.75 31.91 -21.73
C PHE A 104 13.23 30.78 -22.62
N GLY A 105 13.10 29.61 -22.02
CA GLY A 105 12.41 28.45 -22.57
C GLY A 105 11.34 27.91 -21.62
N GLY A 106 10.34 27.24 -22.18
CA GLY A 106 9.22 26.63 -21.48
C GLY A 106 9.04 25.16 -21.87
N ILE A 107 8.89 24.30 -20.86
CA ILE A 107 8.58 22.87 -21.02
C ILE A 107 7.18 22.64 -20.45
N ASP A 108 6.23 22.28 -21.32
CA ASP A 108 4.85 21.98 -20.95
C ASP A 108 4.68 20.46 -20.78
N LEU A 109 4.23 20.04 -19.60
CA LEU A 109 3.95 18.65 -19.26
C LEU A 109 2.44 18.49 -19.08
N ASP A 110 1.77 18.01 -20.11
CA ASP A 110 0.31 17.82 -20.13
C ASP A 110 -0.09 16.52 -19.42
N ASP A 111 -1.25 16.54 -18.75
CA ASP A 111 -1.91 15.41 -18.07
C ASP A 111 -0.94 14.58 -17.19
N CYS A 112 -0.11 15.30 -16.42
CA CYS A 112 0.94 14.73 -15.59
C CYS A 112 0.68 14.82 -14.08
N ILE A 113 -0.40 15.48 -13.66
CA ILE A 113 -0.89 15.53 -12.28
C ILE A 113 -2.26 14.85 -12.23
N ASP A 114 -2.37 13.84 -11.38
CA ASP A 114 -3.63 13.16 -11.08
C ASP A 114 -3.94 13.20 -9.57
N GLU A 115 -4.92 12.41 -9.14
CA GLU A 115 -5.32 12.30 -7.74
C GLU A 115 -4.21 11.78 -6.79
N TRP A 116 -3.15 11.18 -7.35
CA TRP A 116 -1.98 10.66 -6.65
C TRP A 116 -0.78 11.62 -6.69
N GLY A 117 -0.92 12.78 -7.35
CA GLY A 117 0.09 13.82 -7.46
C GLY A 117 0.82 13.82 -8.81
N VAL A 118 2.06 14.34 -8.83
CA VAL A 118 2.86 14.42 -10.06
C VAL A 118 3.35 13.03 -10.48
N SER A 119 3.02 12.64 -11.70
CA SER A 119 3.40 11.36 -12.29
C SER A 119 4.92 11.13 -12.31
N PRO A 120 5.41 9.88 -12.15
CA PRO A 120 6.85 9.60 -12.02
C PRO A 120 7.70 10.06 -13.21
N TRP A 121 7.16 10.05 -14.43
CA TRP A 121 7.88 10.51 -15.61
C TRP A 121 8.06 12.03 -15.61
N ALA A 122 7.03 12.78 -15.21
CA ALA A 122 7.10 14.23 -15.10
C ALA A 122 7.99 14.65 -13.93
N ARG A 123 7.95 13.91 -12.81
CA ARG A 123 8.82 14.16 -11.66
C ARG A 123 10.31 14.05 -12.01
N ARG A 124 10.70 13.05 -12.80
CA ARG A 124 12.10 12.92 -13.29
C ARG A 124 12.54 14.12 -14.13
N ILE A 125 11.64 14.68 -14.94
CA ILE A 125 11.92 15.85 -15.77
C ILE A 125 12.06 17.10 -14.90
N VAL A 126 11.16 17.29 -13.92
CA VAL A 126 11.22 18.38 -12.95
C VAL A 126 12.52 18.32 -12.13
N GLU A 127 12.87 17.14 -11.59
CA GLU A 127 14.10 16.93 -10.82
C GLU A 127 15.36 17.10 -11.67
N ARG A 128 15.30 16.77 -12.97
CA ARG A 128 16.45 16.93 -13.88
C ARG A 128 16.79 18.38 -14.15
N PHE A 129 15.77 19.20 -14.41
CA PHE A 129 15.96 20.61 -14.75
C PHE A 129 16.09 21.50 -13.52
N ASP A 130 15.49 21.09 -12.40
CA ASP A 130 15.60 21.76 -11.10
C ASP A 130 15.51 23.28 -11.23
N SER A 131 14.44 23.76 -11.87
CA SER A 131 14.18 25.16 -12.19
C SER A 131 12.73 25.54 -11.84
N TYR A 132 12.39 26.84 -11.89
CA TYR A 132 11.05 27.33 -11.59
C TYR A 132 9.96 26.52 -12.32
N THR A 133 9.09 25.88 -11.54
CA THR A 133 8.04 25.01 -12.05
C THR A 133 6.70 25.39 -11.43
N GLU A 134 5.65 25.51 -12.25
CA GLU A 134 4.31 25.87 -11.80
C GLU A 134 3.22 24.91 -12.29
N ILE A 135 2.14 24.82 -11.52
CA ILE A 135 0.95 24.04 -11.88
C ILE A 135 0.14 24.81 -12.93
N SER A 136 -0.10 24.19 -14.08
CA SER A 136 -0.84 24.79 -15.20
C SER A 136 -2.28 25.21 -14.82
N PRO A 137 -2.96 26.07 -15.61
CA PRO A 137 -4.31 26.54 -15.27
C PRO A 137 -5.38 25.45 -15.17
N SER A 138 -5.17 24.26 -15.76
CA SER A 138 -6.10 23.14 -15.65
C SER A 138 -5.98 22.39 -14.32
N GLY A 139 -4.88 22.59 -13.58
CA GLY A 139 -4.55 21.81 -12.38
C GLY A 139 -4.00 20.40 -12.66
N GLN A 140 -3.96 19.97 -13.93
CA GLN A 140 -3.58 18.60 -14.34
C GLN A 140 -2.21 18.51 -15.04
N GLY A 141 -1.58 19.63 -15.35
CA GLY A 141 -0.26 19.69 -16.00
C GLY A 141 0.72 20.61 -15.28
N LEU A 142 2.00 20.54 -15.66
CA LEU A 142 3.11 21.34 -15.11
C LEU A 142 3.79 22.17 -16.20
N LYS A 143 4.32 23.34 -15.84
CA LYS A 143 5.13 24.20 -16.71
C LYS A 143 6.46 24.48 -16.06
N ILE A 144 7.56 24.05 -16.70
CA ILE A 144 8.93 24.31 -16.25
C ILE A 144 9.50 25.45 -17.08
N TRP A 145 10.03 26.46 -16.40
CA TRP A 145 10.67 27.63 -17.00
C TRP A 145 12.18 27.50 -16.85
N VAL A 146 12.93 27.72 -17.93
CA VAL A 146 14.40 27.56 -17.96
C VAL A 146 15.07 28.73 -18.68
N ARG A 147 16.35 29.00 -18.38
CA ARG A 147 17.18 29.97 -19.10
C ARG A 147 18.13 29.23 -20.06
N CYS A 148 18.30 29.75 -21.28
CA CYS A 148 19.29 29.26 -22.26
C CYS A 148 19.56 30.36 -23.30
N GLU A 149 20.84 30.70 -23.51
CA GLU A 149 21.25 31.84 -24.35
C GLU A 149 21.21 31.53 -25.86
N GLU A 150 21.33 30.26 -26.28
CA GLU A 150 21.31 29.85 -27.69
C GLU A 150 20.33 28.70 -27.98
N PHE A 151 19.12 29.02 -28.44
CA PHE A 151 18.16 28.04 -28.94
C PHE A 151 18.12 27.98 -30.48
N THR A 152 19.21 27.56 -31.12
CA THR A 152 19.27 27.43 -32.59
C THR A 152 18.68 26.10 -33.07
N SER A 153 17.35 26.04 -33.18
CA SER A 153 16.56 24.89 -33.67
C SER A 153 16.74 23.61 -32.83
N PHE A 154 15.65 23.07 -32.25
CA PHE A 154 15.68 21.88 -31.38
C PHE A 154 16.13 20.61 -32.10
N LYS A 155 17.36 20.55 -32.56
CA LYS A 155 17.98 19.42 -33.19
C LYS A 155 18.74 18.66 -32.13
N ASP A 156 18.60 17.33 -32.12
CA ASP A 156 19.50 16.48 -31.35
C ASP A 156 20.95 16.63 -31.84
N SER A 157 21.91 15.99 -31.14
CA SER A 157 23.31 15.93 -31.61
C SER A 157 23.46 15.29 -33.01
N GLU A 158 22.42 14.63 -33.54
CA GLU A 158 22.34 14.09 -34.90
C GLU A 158 21.71 15.05 -35.93
N GLY A 159 21.33 16.27 -35.54
CA GLY A 159 20.74 17.28 -36.44
C GLY A 159 19.23 17.13 -36.70
N LYS A 160 18.51 16.26 -35.99
CA LYS A 160 17.06 16.04 -36.13
C LYS A 160 16.23 16.86 -35.16
N THR A 161 15.27 17.60 -35.71
CA THR A 161 14.31 18.38 -34.94
C THR A 161 13.48 17.50 -33.99
N LEU A 162 13.34 17.87 -32.72
CA LEU A 162 12.38 17.27 -31.79
C LEU A 162 10.95 17.48 -32.31
N PRO A 163 10.07 16.47 -32.22
CA PRO A 163 8.65 16.65 -32.47
C PRO A 163 8.08 17.74 -31.56
N GLU A 164 7.20 18.61 -32.08
CA GLU A 164 6.51 19.66 -31.28
C GLU A 164 5.75 19.09 -30.07
N HIS A 165 5.33 17.82 -30.16
CA HIS A 165 4.71 17.07 -29.08
C HIS A 165 5.35 15.68 -28.99
N ILE A 166 5.97 15.37 -27.85
CA ILE A 166 6.44 14.03 -27.55
C ILE A 166 5.43 13.37 -26.63
N LYS A 167 4.81 12.27 -27.08
CA LYS A 167 4.01 11.42 -26.20
C LYS A 167 4.91 10.35 -25.59
N PRO A 168 5.13 10.35 -24.26
CA PRO A 168 5.86 9.26 -23.63
C PRO A 168 5.08 7.94 -23.84
N THR A 169 5.81 6.86 -24.05
CA THR A 169 5.19 5.56 -24.39
C THR A 169 4.46 5.00 -23.17
N GLY A 170 3.17 4.70 -23.31
CA GLY A 170 2.39 4.05 -22.24
C GLY A 170 1.78 4.96 -21.17
N VAL A 171 1.79 6.29 -21.37
CA VAL A 171 1.13 7.27 -20.47
C VAL A 171 0.18 8.19 -21.26
N THR A 172 -0.76 8.84 -20.58
CA THR A 172 -1.78 9.72 -21.18
C THR A 172 -1.29 11.15 -21.48
N GLY A 173 -0.10 11.53 -20.99
CA GLY A 173 0.43 12.89 -21.10
C GLY A 173 1.26 13.21 -22.35
N GLY A 174 1.58 14.49 -22.52
CA GLY A 174 2.41 15.02 -23.62
C GLY A 174 3.50 15.96 -23.10
N ILE A 175 4.61 16.04 -23.83
CA ILE A 175 5.70 16.98 -23.57
C ILE A 175 5.83 17.91 -24.77
N GLU A 176 5.80 19.20 -24.50
CA GLU A 176 5.97 20.25 -25.49
C GLU A 176 7.06 21.21 -25.01
N CYS A 177 7.94 21.64 -25.91
CA CYS A 177 9.00 22.58 -25.57
C CYS A 177 8.92 23.80 -26.47
N TYR A 178 9.01 24.99 -25.88
CA TYR A 178 8.82 26.26 -26.55
C TYR A 178 9.89 27.26 -26.12
N TRP A 179 10.44 27.98 -27.08
CA TRP A 179 11.48 28.99 -26.87
C TRP A 179 11.27 30.22 -27.77
N LYS A 180 10.37 30.12 -28.74
CA LYS A 180 9.90 31.24 -29.56
C LYS A 180 8.55 30.91 -30.17
N GLY A 181 7.80 31.92 -30.57
CA GLY A 181 6.63 31.74 -31.44
C GLY A 181 5.43 31.08 -30.76
N ARG A 182 5.42 30.95 -29.43
CA ARG A 182 4.23 30.65 -28.62
C ARG A 182 4.30 31.39 -27.29
N TYR A 183 3.16 31.49 -26.61
CA TYR A 183 3.07 32.03 -25.26
C TYR A 183 2.77 30.92 -24.26
N PHE A 184 3.27 31.07 -23.03
CA PHE A 184 2.91 30.25 -21.87
C PHE A 184 1.90 30.99 -21.01
N THR A 185 0.85 30.29 -20.58
CA THR A 185 -0.01 30.80 -19.51
C THR A 185 0.79 30.79 -18.21
N PHE A 186 0.80 31.90 -17.50
CA PHE A 186 1.51 32.05 -16.24
C PHE A 186 0.50 32.00 -15.10
N THR A 187 0.77 31.18 -14.08
CA THR A 187 -0.15 30.93 -12.96
C THR A 187 0.40 31.38 -11.62
N GLY A 188 1.71 31.52 -11.49
CA GLY A 188 2.40 31.79 -10.23
C GLY A 188 2.22 30.70 -9.15
N ASN A 189 1.52 29.62 -9.47
CA ASN A 189 1.23 28.50 -8.57
C ASN A 189 2.40 27.52 -8.59
N ARG A 190 3.50 27.94 -7.97
CA ARG A 190 4.75 27.16 -7.94
C ARG A 190 4.51 25.78 -7.33
N LEU A 191 5.05 24.75 -7.96
CA LEU A 191 5.04 23.40 -7.44
C LEU A 191 5.94 23.31 -6.20
N ASP A 192 5.39 22.83 -5.09
CA ASP A 192 6.14 22.66 -3.84
C ASP A 192 7.39 21.80 -4.02
N GLY A 193 8.51 22.28 -3.49
CA GLY A 193 9.81 21.61 -3.58
C GLY A 193 10.63 21.94 -4.82
N THR A 194 10.16 22.82 -5.71
CA THR A 194 10.94 23.33 -6.86
C THR A 194 11.51 24.72 -6.58
N PRO A 195 12.63 25.14 -7.20
CA PRO A 195 13.23 26.45 -6.99
C PRO A 195 12.27 27.60 -7.32
N ASP A 196 12.45 28.76 -6.68
CA ASP A 196 11.70 29.98 -7.02
C ASP A 196 12.37 30.81 -8.11
N GLU A 197 13.58 30.41 -8.55
CA GLU A 197 14.39 31.04 -9.59
C GLU A 197 14.33 30.28 -10.92
N ILE A 198 14.40 31.00 -12.05
CA ILE A 198 14.59 30.39 -13.36
C ILE A 198 16.08 30.10 -13.51
N ARG A 199 16.43 28.82 -13.60
CA ARG A 199 17.81 28.35 -13.69
C ARG A 199 18.24 28.13 -15.12
N ASP A 200 19.55 28.29 -15.32
CA ASP A 200 20.22 28.04 -16.57
C ASP A 200 20.45 26.54 -16.78
N VAL A 201 20.05 26.02 -17.94
CA VAL A 201 20.25 24.61 -18.33
C VAL A 201 21.51 24.40 -19.19
N GLY A 202 22.29 25.47 -19.39
CA GLY A 202 23.53 25.54 -20.14
C GLY A 202 23.35 25.79 -21.65
N ASP A 203 24.47 26.01 -22.32
CA ASP A 203 24.53 26.57 -23.70
C ASP A 203 24.18 25.59 -24.84
N ASP A 204 23.90 24.31 -24.54
CA ASP A 204 23.75 23.27 -25.57
C ASP A 204 22.30 22.77 -25.68
N ALA A 205 21.53 23.40 -26.58
CA ALA A 205 20.18 22.99 -26.93
C ALA A 205 20.11 21.53 -27.43
N ALA A 206 21.16 21.01 -28.08
CA ALA A 206 21.21 19.63 -28.56
C ALA A 206 21.38 18.65 -27.39
N ARG A 207 22.21 18.98 -26.40
CA ARG A 207 22.32 18.22 -25.14
C ARG A 207 20.98 18.18 -24.40
N PHE A 208 20.29 19.31 -24.29
CA PHE A 208 18.96 19.39 -23.69
C PHE A 208 17.97 18.45 -24.40
N VAL A 209 17.95 18.47 -25.74
CA VAL A 209 17.14 17.57 -26.57
C VAL A 209 17.50 16.10 -26.35
N ASP A 210 18.80 15.78 -26.31
CA ASP A 210 19.29 14.42 -26.16
C ASP A 210 18.98 13.83 -24.79
N GLU A 211 19.11 14.63 -23.74
CA GLU A 211 18.74 14.24 -22.38
C GLU A 211 17.23 13.97 -22.27
N LEU A 212 16.40 14.86 -22.81
CA LEU A 212 14.95 14.63 -22.88
C LEU A 212 14.63 13.34 -23.63
N ARG A 213 15.27 13.09 -24.78
CA ARG A 213 15.05 11.85 -25.54
C ARG A 213 15.54 10.60 -24.81
N ALA A 214 16.68 10.67 -24.12
CA ALA A 214 17.22 9.57 -23.33
C ALA A 214 16.29 9.22 -22.15
N MET A 215 15.76 10.24 -21.47
CA MET A 215 14.77 10.06 -20.39
C MET A 215 13.46 9.44 -20.88
N LEU A 216 13.09 9.70 -22.13
CA LEU A 216 11.85 9.22 -22.75
C LEU A 216 12.00 7.88 -23.48
N ARG A 217 13.23 7.38 -23.65
CA ARG A 217 13.54 6.06 -24.26
C ARG A 217 14.68 5.35 -23.51
N PRO A 218 14.46 4.91 -22.26
CA PRO A 218 15.51 4.30 -21.43
C PRO A 218 16.12 3.03 -22.04
N GLU A 219 15.40 2.33 -22.92
CA GLU A 219 15.88 1.11 -23.60
C GLU A 219 17.12 1.34 -24.48
N ARG A 220 17.34 2.57 -24.99
CA ARG A 220 18.49 2.90 -25.86
C ARG A 220 19.75 3.28 -25.09
N ALA A 221 19.59 3.86 -23.89
CA ALA A 221 20.70 4.24 -23.03
C ALA A 221 21.36 3.02 -22.38
N ILE A 222 20.56 1.99 -22.05
CA ILE A 222 21.03 0.69 -21.57
C ILE A 222 21.87 -0.02 -22.64
N ALA A 223 21.38 -0.05 -23.89
CA ALA A 223 22.09 -0.67 -25.01
C ALA A 223 23.39 0.05 -25.42
N GLN A 224 23.56 1.34 -25.09
CA GLN A 224 24.80 2.09 -25.38
C GLN A 224 25.83 1.99 -24.25
N ALA A 225 25.40 1.87 -22.99
CA ALA A 225 26.29 1.67 -21.85
C ALA A 225 26.96 0.28 -21.85
N GLU A 226 26.31 -0.72 -22.44
CA GLU A 226 26.83 -2.09 -22.56
C GLU A 226 27.84 -2.28 -23.71
N ALA A 227 28.03 -1.27 -24.58
CA ALA A 227 28.83 -1.37 -25.79
C ALA A 227 30.18 -0.64 -25.70
N LEU A 228 31.12 -1.16 -24.90
CA LEU A 228 32.56 -0.90 -25.08
C LEU A 228 33.16 -1.99 -25.99
N PRO A 229 33.83 -1.65 -27.12
CA PRO A 229 34.24 -2.66 -28.09
C PRO A 229 35.62 -3.25 -27.79
N ALA A 230 35.72 -4.57 -27.84
CA ALA A 230 37.00 -5.27 -27.98
C ALA A 230 37.61 -5.06 -29.39
N PRO A 231 38.94 -5.14 -29.57
CA PRO A 231 39.60 -4.74 -30.81
C PRO A 231 39.34 -5.79 -31.92
N GLY A 232 38.85 -5.35 -33.08
CA GLY A 232 38.94 -6.14 -34.32
C GLY A 232 37.69 -6.32 -35.17
N GLN A 233 36.57 -5.62 -34.95
CA GLN A 233 35.40 -5.74 -35.82
C GLN A 233 35.13 -4.51 -36.69
N ARG A 234 34.77 -4.79 -37.95
CA ARG A 234 34.65 -3.87 -39.10
C ARG A 234 33.82 -2.62 -38.80
N THR A 235 34.25 -1.48 -39.34
CA THR A 235 33.65 -0.17 -39.10
C THR A 235 32.32 0.04 -39.84
N ARG A 236 31.55 0.99 -39.32
CA ARG A 236 30.19 1.44 -39.74
C ARG A 236 30.09 1.98 -41.18
N ALA A 237 31.17 1.95 -41.96
CA ALA A 237 31.23 2.42 -43.35
C ALA A 237 30.64 1.42 -44.36
N ASP A 238 30.46 0.15 -43.99
CA ASP A 238 30.03 -0.92 -44.90
C ASP A 238 28.52 -1.26 -44.85
N ARG A 239 27.67 -0.46 -44.20
CA ARG A 239 26.20 -0.68 -44.20
C ARG A 239 25.48 0.29 -45.14
N PRO A 240 24.66 -0.19 -46.10
CA PRO A 240 23.93 0.69 -47.02
C PRO A 240 22.86 1.51 -46.29
N ARG A 241 22.83 2.83 -46.56
CA ARG A 241 21.82 3.79 -46.03
C ARG A 241 20.47 3.60 -46.75
N ARG A 242 19.36 3.54 -46.00
CA ARG A 242 17.99 3.67 -46.55
C ARG A 242 17.76 5.11 -47.05
N ALA A 243 17.42 5.27 -48.32
CA ALA A 243 17.12 6.57 -48.93
C ALA A 243 15.70 7.06 -48.56
N SER A 244 15.58 8.36 -48.26
CA SER A 244 14.29 9.05 -48.15
C SER A 244 13.77 9.39 -49.56
N VAL A 245 12.52 9.04 -49.88
CA VAL A 245 11.87 9.35 -51.16
C VAL A 245 11.82 10.86 -51.37
N SER A 246 12.31 11.36 -52.50
CA SER A 246 12.34 12.80 -52.78
C SER A 246 10.94 13.34 -53.11
N GLU A 247 10.73 14.64 -52.94
CA GLU A 247 9.47 15.30 -53.31
C GLU A 247 9.18 15.18 -54.82
N SER A 248 10.23 15.13 -55.64
CA SER A 248 10.14 14.88 -57.09
C SER A 248 9.61 13.49 -57.41
N ASP A 249 10.07 12.46 -56.69
CA ASP A 249 9.61 11.07 -56.88
C ASP A 249 8.15 10.90 -56.48
N ARG A 250 7.74 11.59 -55.41
CA ARG A 250 6.35 11.60 -54.94
C ARG A 250 5.42 12.27 -55.95
N LEU A 251 5.84 13.37 -56.54
CA LEU A 251 5.05 14.06 -57.55
C LEU A 251 4.93 13.23 -58.84
N ALA A 252 6.03 12.62 -59.31
CA ALA A 252 6.01 11.76 -60.50
C ALA A 252 5.05 10.56 -60.33
N ALA A 253 5.06 9.92 -59.15
CA ALA A 253 4.13 8.83 -58.85
C ALA A 253 2.67 9.29 -58.78
N ALA A 254 2.39 10.49 -58.29
CA ALA A 254 1.04 11.05 -58.29
C ALA A 254 0.53 11.29 -59.72
N VAL A 255 1.36 11.84 -60.60
CA VAL A 255 1.02 12.07 -62.02
C VAL A 255 0.79 10.75 -62.76
N ASN A 256 1.60 9.73 -62.50
CA ASN A 256 1.43 8.40 -63.10
C ASN A 256 0.16 7.67 -62.66
N ALA A 257 -0.43 8.08 -61.54
CA ALA A 257 -1.66 7.49 -61.01
C ALA A 257 -2.94 8.19 -61.48
N LEU A 258 -2.82 9.29 -62.24
CA LEU A 258 -3.96 9.96 -62.85
C LEU A 258 -4.59 9.08 -63.92
N ALA A 259 -5.92 9.05 -63.98
CA ALA A 259 -6.64 8.23 -64.94
C ALA A 259 -6.47 8.76 -66.37
N ALA A 260 -6.31 7.86 -67.33
CA ALA A 260 -6.04 8.19 -68.74
C ALA A 260 -7.09 9.12 -69.38
N TRP A 261 -8.36 9.06 -68.93
CA TRP A 261 -9.42 9.94 -69.43
C TRP A 261 -9.12 11.43 -69.23
N ARG A 262 -8.33 11.78 -68.20
CA ARG A 262 -7.92 13.17 -67.94
C ARG A 262 -6.91 13.69 -68.98
N ALA A 263 -6.24 12.81 -69.73
CA ALA A 263 -5.43 13.19 -70.89
C ALA A 263 -6.26 13.30 -72.18
N ASP A 264 -7.42 12.62 -72.24
CA ASP A 264 -8.31 12.63 -73.40
C ASP A 264 -9.37 13.76 -73.37
N ASP A 265 -9.71 14.25 -72.17
CA ASP A 265 -10.58 15.40 -71.93
C ASP A 265 -9.77 16.70 -71.87
N TYR A 266 -10.14 17.67 -72.70
CA TYR A 266 -9.37 18.91 -72.85
C TYR A 266 -9.35 19.76 -71.57
N ASN A 267 -10.44 19.80 -70.79
CA ASN A 267 -10.50 20.65 -69.60
C ASN A 267 -9.69 20.02 -68.46
N ALA A 268 -9.85 18.71 -68.23
CA ALA A 268 -9.05 17.98 -67.25
C ALA A 268 -7.55 18.02 -67.60
N TRP A 269 -7.22 17.90 -68.89
CA TRP A 269 -5.84 17.97 -69.37
C TRP A 269 -5.19 19.34 -69.08
N ILE A 270 -5.95 20.43 -69.23
CA ILE A 270 -5.51 21.80 -68.91
C ILE A 270 -5.36 22.01 -67.39
N GLU A 271 -6.26 21.46 -66.57
CA GLU A 271 -6.13 21.54 -65.10
C GLU A 271 -4.88 20.84 -64.58
N VAL A 272 -4.54 19.66 -65.14
CA VAL A 272 -3.29 18.95 -64.82
C VAL A 272 -2.08 19.79 -65.21
N GLY A 273 -2.11 20.42 -66.38
CA GLY A 273 -1.04 21.32 -66.84
C GLY A 273 -0.87 22.56 -65.95
N LEU A 274 -1.96 23.21 -65.56
CA LEU A 274 -1.93 24.37 -64.65
C LEU A 274 -1.40 24.00 -63.26
N ALA A 275 -1.76 22.82 -62.75
CA ALA A 275 -1.30 22.32 -61.46
C ALA A 275 0.21 22.02 -61.47
N LEU A 276 0.73 21.39 -62.54
CA LEU A 276 2.14 21.04 -62.68
C LEU A 276 3.05 22.22 -62.95
N ARG A 277 2.54 23.37 -63.40
CA ARG A 277 3.35 24.58 -63.64
C ARG A 277 4.12 25.08 -62.41
N HIS A 278 3.61 24.78 -61.22
CA HIS A 278 4.22 25.17 -59.96
C HIS A 278 5.31 24.19 -59.47
N ALA A 279 5.55 23.09 -60.20
CA ALA A 279 6.52 22.07 -59.83
C ALA A 279 7.83 22.18 -60.62
N PRO A 280 8.99 21.87 -59.99
CA PRO A 280 10.23 21.66 -60.73
C PRO A 280 10.04 20.48 -61.71
N ASN A 281 10.42 20.67 -62.97
CA ASN A 281 10.21 19.71 -64.08
C ASN A 281 8.74 19.44 -64.47
N GLY A 282 7.81 20.32 -64.10
CA GLY A 282 6.37 20.15 -64.36
C GLY A 282 5.98 19.96 -65.83
N LEU A 283 6.65 20.65 -66.77
CA LEU A 283 6.38 20.51 -68.21
C LEU A 283 6.69 19.10 -68.71
N ALA A 284 7.81 18.51 -68.26
CA ALA A 284 8.21 17.17 -68.64
C ALA A 284 7.25 16.10 -68.09
N LEU A 285 6.77 16.27 -66.84
CA LEU A 285 5.76 15.39 -66.25
C LEU A 285 4.41 15.52 -66.96
N TRP A 286 4.02 16.73 -67.36
CA TRP A 286 2.77 16.95 -68.10
C TRP A 286 2.84 16.35 -69.50
N GLU A 287 3.97 16.46 -70.19
CA GLU A 287 4.18 15.81 -71.49
C GLU A 287 4.14 14.29 -71.38
N GLN A 288 4.80 13.71 -70.37
CA GLN A 288 4.75 12.28 -70.08
C GLN A 288 3.32 11.78 -69.83
N PHE A 289 2.53 12.52 -69.04
CA PHE A 289 1.12 12.22 -68.82
C PHE A 289 0.30 12.33 -70.12
N SER A 290 0.56 13.36 -70.93
CA SER A 290 -0.16 13.61 -72.17
C SER A 290 0.06 12.52 -73.23
N ARG A 291 1.22 11.86 -73.23
CA ARG A 291 1.55 10.74 -74.12
C ARG A 291 0.64 9.52 -73.95
N GLN A 292 -0.12 9.44 -72.86
CA GLN A 292 -1.11 8.37 -72.65
C GLN A 292 -2.34 8.51 -73.57
N SER A 293 -2.59 9.71 -74.11
CA SER A 293 -3.67 9.95 -75.07
C SER A 293 -3.23 9.66 -76.50
N ALA A 294 -4.09 9.00 -77.28
CA ALA A 294 -3.90 8.84 -78.72
C ALA A 294 -3.97 10.17 -79.50
N LYS A 295 -4.42 11.26 -78.86
CA LYS A 295 -4.48 12.62 -79.44
C LYS A 295 -3.16 13.39 -79.28
N PHE A 296 -2.17 12.85 -78.57
CA PHE A 296 -0.90 13.52 -78.31
C PHE A 296 -0.15 13.86 -79.60
N ARG A 297 0.39 15.08 -79.67
CA ARG A 297 1.29 15.55 -80.72
C ARG A 297 2.49 16.23 -80.08
N GLU A 298 3.67 15.90 -80.59
CA GLU A 298 4.94 16.46 -80.10
C GLU A 298 4.95 17.99 -80.26
N GLY A 299 5.39 18.71 -79.22
CA GLY A 299 5.42 20.18 -79.18
C GLY A 299 4.10 20.89 -78.81
N GLU A 300 2.95 20.20 -78.73
CA GLU A 300 1.68 20.86 -78.36
C GLU A 300 1.59 21.21 -76.87
N CYS A 301 2.18 20.38 -75.99
CA CYS A 301 2.25 20.68 -74.55
C CYS A 301 3.05 21.97 -74.30
N GLU A 302 4.17 22.16 -75.00
CA GLU A 302 5.03 23.34 -74.87
C GLU A 302 4.35 24.62 -75.35
N LYS A 303 3.69 24.56 -76.52
CA LYS A 303 2.88 25.68 -77.03
C LYS A 303 1.78 26.07 -76.05
N LYS A 304 1.10 25.09 -75.44
CA LYS A 304 0.02 25.36 -74.50
C LYS A 304 0.55 25.84 -73.14
N TRP A 305 1.67 25.30 -72.68
CA TRP A 305 2.35 25.72 -71.45
C TRP A 305 2.71 27.20 -71.44
N ALA A 306 3.13 27.74 -72.60
CA ALA A 306 3.43 29.16 -72.77
C ALA A 306 2.19 30.07 -72.61
N THR A 307 0.98 29.52 -72.72
CA THR A 307 -0.28 30.28 -72.56
C THR A 307 -0.84 30.28 -71.13
N PHE A 308 -0.23 29.52 -70.21
CA PHE A 308 -0.72 29.47 -68.84
C PHE A 308 -0.40 30.76 -68.09
N GLU A 309 -1.32 31.20 -67.23
CA GLU A 309 -1.15 32.29 -66.24
C GLU A 309 -1.18 31.71 -64.82
N THR A 310 -0.64 32.42 -63.84
CA THR A 310 -0.65 31.97 -62.44
C THR A 310 -2.06 32.09 -61.87
N GLY A 311 -2.70 30.94 -61.58
CA GLY A 311 -4.06 30.83 -61.07
C GLY A 311 -4.17 30.13 -59.71
N ARG A 312 -5.40 29.82 -59.25
CA ARG A 312 -5.69 29.18 -57.95
C ARG A 312 -5.36 27.68 -57.87
N ILE A 313 -4.98 27.05 -58.98
CA ILE A 313 -4.68 25.61 -59.08
C ILE A 313 -3.17 25.40 -58.85
N THR A 314 -2.80 24.52 -57.92
CA THR A 314 -1.41 24.28 -57.49
C THR A 314 -1.06 22.79 -57.53
N VAL A 315 0.19 22.42 -57.22
CA VAL A 315 0.63 21.00 -57.16
C VAL A 315 -0.25 20.16 -56.22
N ALA A 316 -0.87 20.76 -55.20
CA ALA A 316 -1.82 20.07 -54.32
C ALA A 316 -3.03 19.47 -55.07
N SER A 317 -3.42 20.08 -56.19
CA SER A 317 -4.50 19.58 -57.05
C SER A 317 -4.12 18.26 -57.73
N ILE A 318 -2.84 18.03 -58.05
CA ILE A 318 -2.37 16.73 -58.59
C ILE A 318 -2.53 15.62 -57.55
N TYR A 319 -2.18 15.87 -56.28
CA TYR A 319 -2.38 14.88 -55.22
C TYR A 319 -3.86 14.60 -54.93
N HIS A 320 -4.73 15.61 -55.09
CA HIS A 320 -6.16 15.44 -54.97
C HIS A 320 -6.73 14.57 -56.10
N MET A 321 -6.41 14.89 -57.35
CA MET A 321 -6.84 14.12 -58.53
C MET A 321 -6.31 12.68 -58.48
N ALA A 322 -5.04 12.48 -58.08
CA ALA A 322 -4.48 11.14 -57.91
C ALA A 322 -5.18 10.34 -56.80
N LYS A 323 -5.62 10.99 -55.73
CA LYS A 323 -6.40 10.34 -54.66
C LYS A 323 -7.81 9.97 -55.10
N GLU A 324 -8.44 10.76 -55.98
CA GLU A 324 -9.73 10.43 -56.57
C GLU A 324 -9.63 9.27 -57.57
N ASP A 325 -8.62 9.30 -58.44
CA ASP A 325 -8.46 8.32 -59.51
C ASP A 325 -7.87 6.98 -59.01
N ALA A 326 -7.00 7.04 -58.00
CA ALA A 326 -6.33 5.89 -57.41
C ALA A 326 -6.02 6.12 -55.92
N PRO A 327 -6.96 5.83 -54.98
CA PRO A 327 -6.84 6.17 -53.55
C PRO A 327 -5.57 5.68 -52.83
N ASP A 328 -4.90 4.67 -53.41
CA ASP A 328 -3.71 4.00 -52.91
C ASP A 328 -2.42 4.31 -53.71
N TRP A 329 -2.44 5.32 -54.60
CA TRP A 329 -1.33 5.68 -55.49
C TRP A 329 0.03 5.90 -54.80
N TRP A 330 0.01 6.25 -53.53
CA TRP A 330 1.18 6.53 -52.70
C TRP A 330 1.82 5.27 -52.12
N LYS A 331 1.12 4.11 -52.10
CA LYS A 331 1.64 2.86 -51.51
C LYS A 331 2.97 2.39 -52.12
N PRO A 332 3.19 2.43 -53.45
CA PRO A 332 4.45 1.99 -54.06
C PRO A 332 5.66 2.86 -53.70
N LEU A 333 5.44 4.11 -53.28
CA LEU A 333 6.51 5.00 -52.80
C LEU A 333 7.03 4.59 -51.41
N TYR A 334 6.21 3.87 -50.63
CA TYR A 334 6.54 3.44 -49.27
C TYR A 334 6.47 1.93 -49.08
N SER A 335 6.24 1.18 -50.15
CA SER A 335 6.41 -0.27 -50.16
C SER A 335 7.91 -0.53 -50.08
N THR A 336 8.41 -0.59 -48.85
CA THR A 336 9.61 -1.37 -48.59
C THR A 336 9.39 -2.77 -49.13
N ASP A 337 10.46 -3.46 -49.50
CA ASP A 337 10.52 -4.91 -49.82
C ASP A 337 9.86 -5.86 -48.78
N SER A 338 9.15 -5.34 -47.78
CA SER A 338 8.35 -6.06 -46.80
C SER A 338 7.23 -6.92 -47.39
N GLU A 339 6.79 -6.70 -48.63
CA GLU A 339 5.79 -7.60 -49.26
C GLU A 339 6.41 -8.87 -49.87
N ARG A 340 7.74 -8.93 -50.09
CA ARG A 340 8.42 -10.20 -50.43
C ARG A 340 8.93 -10.96 -49.20
N THR A 341 9.11 -10.31 -48.06
CA THR A 341 9.62 -10.97 -46.83
C THR A 341 8.54 -11.28 -45.79
N ASN A 342 7.30 -10.79 -45.93
CA ASN A 342 6.21 -11.14 -44.99
C ASN A 342 5.57 -12.52 -45.24
N GLY A 343 6.03 -13.27 -46.24
CA GLY A 343 5.88 -14.72 -46.27
C GLY A 343 6.87 -15.47 -45.37
N ALA A 344 7.90 -14.80 -44.85
CA ALA A 344 8.97 -15.40 -44.04
C ALA A 344 9.03 -14.85 -42.59
N ALA A 345 8.48 -13.67 -42.30
CA ALA A 345 8.49 -13.09 -40.94
C ALA A 345 7.37 -13.60 -40.02
N CYS A 346 6.55 -14.56 -40.46
CA CYS A 346 5.73 -15.38 -39.57
C CYS A 346 6.52 -16.56 -38.97
N ALA A 347 7.81 -16.68 -39.30
CA ALA A 347 8.72 -17.70 -38.79
C ALA A 347 10.06 -17.08 -38.35
N SER A 348 10.10 -16.47 -37.15
CA SER A 348 11.33 -16.34 -36.33
C SER A 348 11.12 -15.50 -35.07
N ALA A 349 10.18 -15.91 -34.22
CA ALA A 349 10.22 -15.58 -32.80
C ALA A 349 9.84 -16.83 -32.00
N ASP A 350 10.55 -17.94 -32.21
CA ASP A 350 10.50 -19.05 -31.28
C ASP A 350 11.45 -18.75 -30.11
N ASP A 351 11.06 -17.76 -29.30
CA ASP A 351 11.69 -17.50 -28.00
C ASP A 351 11.01 -18.33 -26.89
N GLY A 352 10.21 -19.33 -27.27
CA GLY A 352 9.49 -20.24 -26.38
C GLY A 352 8.29 -19.64 -25.65
N ARG A 353 7.95 -18.35 -25.88
CA ARG A 353 6.83 -17.71 -25.19
C ARG A 353 5.49 -18.07 -25.86
N PRO A 354 4.44 -18.36 -25.07
CA PRO A 354 3.12 -18.65 -25.60
C PRO A 354 2.53 -17.45 -26.35
N ILE A 355 1.76 -17.75 -27.39
CA ILE A 355 1.01 -16.77 -28.18
C ILE A 355 -0.43 -16.72 -27.64
N ILE A 356 -0.88 -15.52 -27.30
CA ILE A 356 -2.24 -15.27 -26.81
C ILE A 356 -2.95 -14.41 -27.85
N ASP A 357 -3.89 -15.02 -28.57
CA ASP A 357 -4.80 -14.31 -29.45
C ASP A 357 -5.89 -13.62 -28.63
N VAL A 358 -6.07 -12.32 -28.85
CA VAL A 358 -7.10 -11.49 -28.19
C VAL A 358 -8.17 -11.00 -29.17
N THR A 359 -8.27 -11.62 -30.34
CA THR A 359 -9.24 -11.24 -31.38
C THR A 359 -10.62 -11.76 -31.03
N ASP A 360 -11.52 -10.86 -30.66
CA ASP A 360 -12.94 -11.18 -30.43
C ASP A 360 -13.18 -12.32 -29.40
N GLU A 361 -12.15 -12.71 -28.64
CA GLU A 361 -12.21 -13.69 -27.54
C GLU A 361 -12.66 -13.01 -26.23
N ASP A 362 -13.50 -13.70 -25.46
CA ASP A 362 -13.94 -13.26 -24.13
C ASP A 362 -12.76 -13.32 -23.14
N LEU A 363 -12.72 -12.40 -22.17
CA LEU A 363 -11.78 -12.43 -21.05
C LEU A 363 -11.79 -13.80 -20.35
N ALA A 364 -12.95 -14.45 -20.21
CA ALA A 364 -13.03 -15.78 -19.61
C ALA A 364 -12.16 -16.86 -20.31
N VAL A 365 -11.88 -16.69 -21.61
CA VAL A 365 -11.05 -17.60 -22.42
C VAL A 365 -9.58 -17.16 -22.44
N ILE A 366 -9.35 -15.85 -22.51
CA ILE A 366 -8.01 -15.27 -22.57
C ILE A 366 -7.29 -15.41 -21.22
N MET A 367 -7.98 -15.15 -20.10
CA MET A 367 -7.38 -15.01 -18.79
C MET A 367 -6.66 -16.27 -18.26
N PRO A 368 -7.19 -17.49 -18.43
CA PRO A 368 -6.45 -18.71 -18.08
C PRO A 368 -5.11 -18.81 -18.82
N LYS A 369 -5.10 -18.55 -20.14
CA LYS A 369 -3.88 -18.59 -20.98
C LYS A 369 -2.86 -17.54 -20.50
N VAL A 370 -3.33 -16.35 -20.14
CA VAL A 370 -2.51 -15.28 -19.58
C VAL A 370 -1.88 -15.71 -18.26
N TRP A 371 -2.67 -16.26 -17.33
CA TRP A 371 -2.15 -16.70 -16.03
C TRP A 371 -1.25 -17.93 -16.12
N ASP A 372 -1.48 -18.85 -17.07
CA ASP A 372 -0.55 -19.94 -17.38
C ASP A 372 0.80 -19.41 -17.87
N ALA A 373 0.78 -18.44 -18.79
CA ALA A 373 1.99 -17.80 -19.31
C ALA A 373 2.74 -17.03 -18.22
N VAL A 374 2.02 -16.23 -17.43
CA VAL A 374 2.58 -15.49 -16.30
C VAL A 374 3.20 -16.47 -15.31
N ARG A 375 2.49 -17.51 -14.85
CA ARG A 375 3.06 -18.51 -13.92
C ARG A 375 4.33 -19.17 -14.44
N SER A 376 4.35 -19.53 -15.72
CA SER A 376 5.51 -20.16 -16.36
C SER A 376 6.72 -19.23 -16.44
N ALA A 377 6.50 -17.93 -16.62
CA ALA A 377 7.55 -16.92 -16.75
C ALA A 377 7.98 -16.29 -15.41
N GLN A 378 7.16 -16.37 -14.38
CA GLN A 378 7.31 -15.56 -13.15
C GLN A 378 8.22 -16.12 -12.07
N GLY A 379 8.37 -17.44 -11.96
CA GLY A 379 9.02 -18.03 -10.78
C GLY A 379 8.40 -17.52 -9.46
N ASP A 380 9.24 -17.37 -8.43
CA ASP A 380 8.87 -16.92 -7.08
C ASP A 380 8.76 -15.39 -6.93
N ARG A 381 8.09 -14.70 -7.87
CA ARG A 381 8.01 -13.22 -7.87
C ARG A 381 6.66 -12.63 -7.49
N LEU A 382 5.55 -13.31 -7.78
CA LEU A 382 4.20 -12.81 -7.49
C LEU A 382 3.62 -13.47 -6.24
N TYR A 383 3.08 -12.63 -5.36
CA TYR A 383 2.44 -13.07 -4.12
C TYR A 383 1.16 -12.30 -3.83
N MET A 384 0.33 -12.87 -2.97
CA MET A 384 -0.81 -12.20 -2.37
C MET A 384 -0.48 -11.78 -0.94
N TYR A 385 -0.44 -10.47 -0.68
CA TYR A 385 -0.37 -9.92 0.69
C TYR A 385 -1.76 -9.43 1.13
N ASP A 386 -2.06 -8.14 0.97
CA ASP A 386 -3.43 -7.57 0.95
C ASP A 386 -3.99 -7.50 -0.48
N ARG A 387 -3.08 -7.42 -1.46
CA ARG A 387 -3.30 -7.35 -2.89
C ARG A 387 -2.19 -8.13 -3.60
N LEU A 388 -2.27 -8.22 -4.93
CA LEU A 388 -1.18 -8.77 -5.73
C LEU A 388 0.05 -7.88 -5.59
N CYS A 389 1.16 -8.47 -5.18
CA CYS A 389 2.44 -7.81 -5.04
C CYS A 389 3.54 -8.56 -5.80
N GLU A 390 4.53 -7.80 -6.23
CA GLU A 390 5.80 -8.33 -6.75
C GLU A 390 6.86 -8.25 -5.65
N LEU A 391 7.69 -9.27 -5.58
CA LEU A 391 8.85 -9.31 -4.71
C LEU A 391 10.10 -8.86 -5.48
N ASN A 392 10.63 -7.69 -5.13
CA ASN A 392 11.83 -7.11 -5.73
C ASN A 392 12.91 -6.93 -4.65
N ASP A 393 14.01 -7.70 -4.74
CA ASP A 393 15.17 -7.62 -3.81
C ASP A 393 14.79 -7.62 -2.31
N GLY A 394 13.88 -8.52 -1.93
CA GLY A 394 13.38 -8.64 -0.56
C GLY A 394 12.49 -7.47 -0.12
N ARG A 395 11.84 -6.77 -1.05
CA ARG A 395 10.80 -5.76 -0.79
C ARG A 395 9.48 -6.18 -1.43
N VAL A 396 8.38 -5.99 -0.69
CA VAL A 396 7.02 -6.16 -1.21
C VAL A 396 6.59 -4.87 -1.90
N GLU A 397 6.32 -4.94 -3.19
CA GLU A 397 5.80 -3.80 -3.96
C GLU A 397 4.43 -4.14 -4.54
N PRO A 398 3.41 -3.25 -4.39
CA PRO A 398 2.14 -3.43 -5.07
C PRO A 398 2.32 -3.64 -6.57
N CYS A 399 1.71 -4.69 -7.13
CA CYS A 399 1.75 -4.92 -8.57
C CYS A 399 0.88 -3.87 -9.27
N SER A 400 1.52 -2.84 -9.83
CA SER A 400 0.84 -1.77 -10.57
C SER A 400 0.36 -2.25 -11.94
N VAL A 401 -0.55 -1.50 -12.57
CA VAL A 401 -0.98 -1.74 -13.97
C VAL A 401 0.22 -1.82 -14.90
N SER A 402 1.19 -0.92 -14.74
CA SER A 402 2.43 -0.91 -15.54
C SER A 402 3.30 -2.13 -15.27
N ALA A 403 3.45 -2.52 -13.99
CA ALA A 403 4.20 -3.71 -13.61
C ALA A 403 3.58 -4.97 -14.23
N MET A 404 2.26 -5.14 -14.06
CA MET A 404 1.52 -6.29 -14.59
C MET A 404 1.53 -6.33 -16.13
N ARG A 405 1.39 -5.18 -16.80
CA ARG A 405 1.51 -5.10 -18.25
C ARG A 405 2.90 -5.49 -18.75
N GLY A 406 3.94 -5.03 -18.08
CA GLY A 406 5.32 -5.44 -18.37
C GLY A 406 5.53 -6.93 -18.14
N LEU A 407 4.93 -7.46 -17.07
CA LEU A 407 4.93 -8.87 -16.72
C LEU A 407 4.36 -9.74 -17.83
N MET A 408 3.14 -9.43 -18.25
CA MET A 408 2.42 -10.13 -19.31
C MET A 408 3.19 -10.06 -20.63
N GLY A 409 3.70 -8.88 -21.01
CA GLY A 409 4.45 -8.71 -22.25
C GLY A 409 5.79 -9.45 -22.27
N ARG A 410 6.39 -9.72 -21.10
CA ARG A 410 7.55 -10.62 -20.97
C ARG A 410 7.15 -12.09 -20.96
N SER A 411 5.93 -12.40 -20.54
CA SER A 411 5.46 -13.79 -20.35
C SER A 411 4.82 -14.40 -21.60
N ALA A 412 4.22 -13.58 -22.48
CA ALA A 412 3.52 -14.04 -23.67
C ALA A 412 3.56 -13.00 -24.80
N HIS A 413 3.38 -13.46 -26.04
CA HIS A 413 3.13 -12.59 -27.20
C HIS A 413 1.64 -12.41 -27.40
N PHE A 414 1.17 -11.17 -27.46
CA PHE A 414 -0.25 -10.87 -27.66
C PHE A 414 -0.52 -10.54 -29.13
N LEU A 415 -1.47 -11.26 -29.74
CA LEU A 415 -1.81 -11.13 -31.14
C LEU A 415 -3.23 -10.60 -31.31
N LYS A 416 -3.42 -9.70 -32.28
CA LYS A 416 -4.75 -9.26 -32.73
C LYS A 416 -4.87 -9.43 -34.24
N HIS A 417 -5.84 -10.22 -34.65
CA HIS A 417 -6.27 -10.39 -36.02
C HIS A 417 -7.20 -9.25 -36.42
N THR A 418 -7.05 -8.82 -37.66
CA THR A 418 -7.98 -7.96 -38.37
C THR A 418 -8.45 -8.70 -39.62
N LYS A 419 -9.45 -8.15 -40.33
CA LYS A 419 -9.98 -8.77 -41.56
C LYS A 419 -8.92 -8.99 -42.66
N THR A 420 -7.77 -8.30 -42.59
CA THR A 420 -6.75 -8.30 -43.65
C THR A 420 -5.33 -8.65 -43.19
N TYR A 421 -5.03 -8.60 -41.88
CA TYR A 421 -3.70 -8.95 -41.35
C TYR A 421 -3.73 -9.28 -39.86
N HIS A 422 -2.70 -9.96 -39.37
CA HIS A 422 -2.43 -10.16 -37.95
C HIS A 422 -1.36 -9.18 -37.45
N ARG A 423 -1.47 -8.71 -36.21
CA ARG A 423 -0.54 -7.75 -35.63
C ARG A 423 -0.22 -8.10 -34.18
N TRP A 424 1.07 -8.16 -33.86
CA TRP A 424 1.55 -8.19 -32.48
C TRP A 424 1.20 -6.89 -31.77
N ILE A 425 0.62 -7.01 -30.59
CA ILE A 425 0.22 -5.89 -29.75
C ILE A 425 0.83 -6.04 -28.35
N PHE A 426 0.85 -4.94 -27.59
CA PHE A 426 1.07 -5.02 -26.16
C PHE A 426 -0.15 -5.64 -25.48
N PRO A 427 0.01 -6.23 -24.26
CA PRO A 427 -1.13 -6.70 -23.49
C PRO A 427 -2.21 -5.61 -23.41
N PRO A 428 -3.47 -5.91 -23.81
CA PRO A 428 -4.57 -4.95 -23.77
C PRO A 428 -4.84 -4.45 -22.35
N ALA A 429 -5.25 -3.19 -22.19
CA ALA A 429 -5.51 -2.60 -20.89
C ALA A 429 -6.60 -3.36 -20.10
N GLU A 430 -7.63 -3.85 -20.79
CA GLU A 430 -8.73 -4.62 -20.20
C GLU A 430 -8.25 -5.95 -19.61
N VAL A 431 -7.36 -6.67 -20.32
CA VAL A 431 -6.74 -7.92 -19.85
C VAL A 431 -5.86 -7.65 -18.62
N VAL A 432 -5.08 -6.58 -18.64
CA VAL A 432 -4.23 -6.18 -17.51
C VAL A 432 -5.08 -5.82 -16.28
N GLN A 433 -6.15 -5.06 -16.48
CA GLN A 433 -7.04 -4.62 -15.40
C GLN A 433 -7.81 -5.80 -14.79
N ASP A 434 -8.28 -6.73 -15.62
CA ASP A 434 -8.93 -7.95 -15.14
C ASP A 434 -7.95 -8.80 -14.34
N ALA A 435 -6.71 -8.99 -14.80
CA ALA A 435 -5.72 -9.74 -14.03
C ALA A 435 -5.43 -9.15 -12.64
N LEU A 436 -5.44 -7.83 -12.50
CA LEU A 436 -5.24 -7.19 -11.18
C LEU A 436 -6.47 -7.28 -10.27
N THR A 437 -7.65 -7.52 -10.84
CA THR A 437 -8.93 -7.56 -10.11
C THR A 437 -9.35 -8.98 -9.78
N SER A 438 -9.15 -9.89 -10.72
CA SER A 438 -9.54 -11.29 -10.76
C SER A 438 -8.29 -12.18 -10.61
N VAL A 439 -7.58 -12.04 -9.49
CA VAL A 439 -6.37 -12.81 -9.21
C VAL A 439 -6.74 -14.26 -8.85
N PRO A 440 -6.10 -15.28 -9.45
CA PRO A 440 -6.31 -16.68 -9.12
C PRO A 440 -6.01 -17.01 -7.65
N ASP A 441 -6.79 -17.92 -7.07
CA ASP A 441 -6.64 -18.35 -5.67
C ASP A 441 -5.35 -19.16 -5.41
N ASP A 442 -4.71 -19.68 -6.46
CA ASP A 442 -3.48 -20.46 -6.38
C ASP A 442 -2.21 -19.60 -6.27
N ILE A 443 -2.31 -18.27 -6.39
CA ILE A 443 -1.19 -17.36 -6.12
C ILE A 443 -0.80 -17.45 -4.63
N PRO A 444 0.48 -17.75 -4.30
CA PRO A 444 0.89 -17.97 -2.93
C PRO A 444 0.68 -16.73 -2.05
N ARG A 445 0.20 -16.94 -0.82
CA ARG A 445 0.02 -15.86 0.16
C ARG A 445 1.32 -15.58 0.89
N LEU A 446 1.75 -14.33 0.90
CA LEU A 446 2.92 -13.89 1.65
C LEU A 446 2.47 -13.47 3.06
N THR A 447 3.07 -14.08 4.08
CA THR A 447 2.90 -13.69 5.48
C THR A 447 3.85 -12.56 5.84
N GLY A 448 5.07 -12.58 5.30
CA GLY A 448 6.11 -11.57 5.53
C GLY A 448 7.43 -11.95 4.85
N ILE A 449 8.37 -11.01 4.87
CA ILE A 449 9.74 -11.20 4.38
C ILE A 449 10.69 -11.12 5.57
N THR A 450 11.66 -12.02 5.62
CA THR A 450 12.76 -11.96 6.59
C THR A 450 14.12 -11.98 5.90
N ARG A 451 15.08 -11.26 6.48
CA ARG A 451 16.49 -11.20 6.05
C ARG A 451 17.44 -12.04 6.91
N ILE A 452 16.91 -12.59 8.00
CA ILE A 452 17.57 -13.49 8.95
C ILE A 452 16.78 -14.80 9.03
N PRO A 453 17.42 -15.92 9.42
CA PRO A 453 16.68 -17.11 9.76
C PRO A 453 15.73 -16.86 10.94
N VAL A 454 14.53 -17.45 10.90
CA VAL A 454 13.49 -17.27 11.94
C VAL A 454 12.77 -18.58 12.23
N PHE A 455 12.20 -18.70 13.43
CA PHE A 455 11.36 -19.83 13.81
C PHE A 455 9.90 -19.54 13.45
N ASP A 456 9.28 -20.50 12.76
CA ASP A 456 7.84 -20.46 12.49
C ASP A 456 7.01 -20.81 13.73
N ARG A 457 5.68 -20.76 13.60
CA ARG A 457 4.72 -21.09 14.68
C ARG A 457 4.92 -22.47 15.30
N THR A 458 5.51 -23.41 14.57
CA THR A 458 5.75 -24.79 15.03
C THR A 458 7.11 -24.95 15.69
N GLY A 459 7.94 -23.89 15.73
CA GLY A 459 9.31 -23.94 16.20
C GLY A 459 10.29 -24.50 15.17
N ARG A 460 9.90 -24.63 13.90
CA ARG A 460 10.81 -25.03 12.82
C ARG A 460 11.58 -23.82 12.32
N LEU A 461 12.89 -23.98 12.14
CA LEU A 461 13.76 -22.93 11.64
C LEU A 461 13.63 -22.79 10.11
N ILE A 462 13.26 -21.59 9.68
CA ILE A 462 13.28 -21.17 8.28
C ILE A 462 14.65 -20.52 8.03
N GLN A 463 15.49 -21.20 7.25
CA GLN A 463 16.83 -20.73 6.89
C GLN A 463 17.15 -20.85 5.40
N GLN A 464 16.35 -21.60 4.63
CA GLN A 464 16.58 -21.76 3.20
C GLN A 464 16.13 -20.50 2.45
N PRO A 465 16.89 -20.00 1.46
CA PRO A 465 16.43 -18.90 0.62
C PRO A 465 15.14 -19.26 -0.13
N GLY A 466 14.25 -18.28 -0.30
CA GLY A 466 12.99 -18.43 -1.05
C GLY A 466 11.74 -18.52 -0.17
N TYR A 467 10.63 -18.90 -0.80
CA TYR A 467 9.32 -18.98 -0.15
C TYR A 467 9.09 -20.32 0.55
N ASP A 468 8.83 -20.28 1.86
CA ASP A 468 8.40 -21.45 2.63
C ASP A 468 6.86 -21.56 2.62
N LYS A 469 6.35 -22.57 1.93
CA LYS A 469 4.91 -22.80 1.72
C LYS A 469 4.10 -23.03 2.99
N ILE A 470 4.73 -23.52 4.07
CA ILE A 470 4.05 -23.88 5.31
C ILE A 470 3.79 -22.63 6.16
N SER A 471 4.80 -21.79 6.31
CA SER A 471 4.73 -20.52 7.07
C SER A 471 4.20 -19.35 6.25
N GLY A 472 4.31 -19.42 4.92
CA GLY A 472 4.06 -18.31 4.01
C GLY A 472 5.14 -17.23 4.08
N ILE A 473 6.30 -17.48 4.68
CA ILE A 473 7.40 -16.52 4.79
C ILE A 473 8.32 -16.65 3.58
N TYR A 474 8.71 -15.50 3.03
CA TYR A 474 9.81 -15.43 2.09
C TYR A 474 11.11 -15.09 2.82
N HIS A 475 12.09 -15.99 2.80
CA HIS A 475 13.41 -15.75 3.35
C HIS A 475 14.35 -15.24 2.25
N HIS A 476 14.77 -13.98 2.38
CA HIS A 476 15.74 -13.33 1.50
C HIS A 476 17.03 -13.08 2.29
N PRO A 477 17.87 -14.11 2.49
CA PRO A 477 18.97 -14.06 3.45
C PRO A 477 19.94 -12.94 3.15
N SER A 478 20.27 -12.19 4.20
CA SER A 478 21.40 -11.24 4.24
C SER A 478 22.60 -11.78 5.01
N VAL A 479 22.43 -12.97 5.59
CA VAL A 479 23.38 -13.66 6.46
C VAL A 479 23.10 -15.15 6.35
N THR A 480 24.16 -15.95 6.36
CA THR A 480 24.06 -17.41 6.36
C THR A 480 24.78 -17.93 7.60
N VAL A 481 24.03 -18.54 8.51
CA VAL A 481 24.54 -19.05 9.78
C VAL A 481 24.21 -20.52 9.92
N SER A 482 25.13 -21.26 10.52
CA SER A 482 24.92 -22.64 10.94
C SER A 482 24.86 -22.67 12.46
N ILE A 483 23.84 -23.33 13.01
CA ILE A 483 23.69 -23.55 14.44
C ILE A 483 23.50 -25.03 14.72
N PRO A 484 23.86 -25.52 15.92
CA PRO A 484 23.59 -26.90 16.31
C PRO A 484 22.09 -27.25 16.20
N ASP A 485 21.77 -28.46 15.75
CA ASP A 485 20.38 -28.95 15.72
C ASP A 485 19.82 -29.19 17.13
N ARG A 486 20.69 -29.55 18.07
CA ARG A 486 20.40 -29.73 19.50
C ARG A 486 21.49 -29.05 20.32
N PRO A 487 21.41 -27.73 20.52
CA PRO A 487 22.41 -27.01 21.31
C PRO A 487 22.42 -27.51 22.75
N SER A 488 23.63 -27.63 23.31
CA SER A 488 23.84 -27.94 24.72
C SER A 488 23.66 -26.68 25.60
N VAL A 489 23.68 -26.89 26.92
CA VAL A 489 23.73 -25.78 27.89
C VAL A 489 24.96 -24.91 27.64
N ASP A 490 26.11 -25.52 27.34
CA ASP A 490 27.36 -24.80 27.10
C ASP A 490 27.30 -23.95 25.82
N ASP A 491 26.68 -24.47 24.76
CA ASP A 491 26.43 -23.72 23.52
C ASP A 491 25.54 -22.49 23.78
N MET A 492 24.46 -22.69 24.56
CA MET A 492 23.57 -21.60 24.95
C MET A 492 24.30 -20.55 25.81
N GLN A 493 25.10 -20.98 26.78
CA GLN A 493 25.87 -20.06 27.63
C GLN A 493 26.95 -19.31 26.85
N ALA A 494 27.61 -19.97 25.88
CA ALA A 494 28.56 -19.31 24.99
C ALA A 494 27.86 -18.26 24.12
N ALA A 495 26.72 -18.59 23.53
CA ALA A 495 25.90 -17.66 22.76
C ALA A 495 25.44 -16.47 23.62
N LEU A 496 25.01 -16.73 24.87
CA LEU A 496 24.58 -15.68 25.78
C LEU A 496 25.72 -14.71 26.13
N ARG A 497 26.93 -15.21 26.38
CA ARG A 497 28.12 -14.36 26.65
C ARG A 497 28.42 -13.39 25.51
N VAL A 498 28.29 -13.81 24.25
CA VAL A 498 28.47 -12.90 23.10
C VAL A 498 27.45 -11.74 23.16
N ILE A 499 26.22 -12.01 23.59
CA ILE A 499 25.20 -10.96 23.73
C ILE A 499 25.48 -10.09 24.96
N THR A 500 25.74 -10.68 26.12
CA THR A 500 25.83 -9.94 27.39
C THR A 500 27.16 -9.27 27.62
N ASP A 501 28.26 -9.92 27.25
CA ASP A 501 29.61 -9.53 27.62
C ASP A 501 30.32 -8.79 26.49
N ASP A 502 29.83 -8.89 25.25
CA ASP A 502 30.32 -8.13 24.10
C ASP A 502 29.29 -7.08 23.62
N LEU A 503 28.14 -7.51 23.09
CA LEU A 503 27.17 -6.58 22.48
C LEU A 503 26.56 -5.58 23.48
N LEU A 504 26.15 -6.06 24.65
CA LEU A 504 25.34 -5.29 25.60
C LEU A 504 26.10 -4.78 26.83
N VAL A 505 27.40 -5.08 26.95
CA VAL A 505 28.19 -4.87 28.17
C VAL A 505 28.29 -3.41 28.59
N ASP A 506 28.42 -2.51 27.63
CA ASP A 506 28.63 -1.08 27.90
C ASP A 506 27.31 -0.30 28.04
N PHE A 507 26.15 -0.90 27.75
CA PHE A 507 24.88 -0.19 27.84
C PHE A 507 24.43 -0.06 29.31
N PRO A 508 24.15 1.15 29.79
CA PRO A 508 23.91 1.39 31.21
C PRO A 508 22.45 1.13 31.58
N PHE A 509 21.99 -0.13 31.53
CA PHE A 509 20.65 -0.51 31.95
C PHE A 509 20.43 -0.22 33.43
N HIS A 510 19.28 0.35 33.79
CA HIS A 510 19.00 0.80 35.16
C HIS A 510 18.78 -0.37 36.13
N THR A 511 18.06 -1.40 35.70
CA THR A 511 17.77 -2.60 36.49
C THR A 511 18.05 -3.89 35.70
N PRO A 512 18.16 -5.05 36.38
CA PRO A 512 18.20 -6.35 35.70
C PRO A 512 16.99 -6.58 34.78
N ALA A 513 15.81 -6.08 35.15
CA ALA A 513 14.61 -6.14 34.33
C ALA A 513 14.75 -5.36 33.00
N ASP A 514 15.37 -4.18 33.03
CA ASP A 514 15.65 -3.41 31.81
C ASP A 514 16.58 -4.17 30.87
N ARG A 515 17.60 -4.86 31.41
CA ARG A 515 18.52 -5.70 30.64
C ARG A 515 17.80 -6.94 30.07
N ALA A 516 16.95 -7.60 30.86
CA ALA A 516 16.16 -8.74 30.41
C ALA A 516 15.20 -8.35 29.28
N ASN A 517 14.51 -7.22 29.42
CA ASN A 517 13.63 -6.68 28.38
C ASN A 517 14.40 -6.27 27.11
N ALA A 518 15.63 -5.76 27.25
CA ALA A 518 16.52 -5.44 26.13
C ALA A 518 16.94 -6.69 25.33
N ILE A 519 17.30 -7.78 26.03
CA ILE A 519 17.59 -9.07 25.39
C ILE A 519 16.31 -9.64 24.77
N GLY A 520 15.17 -9.50 25.45
CA GLY A 520 13.87 -9.88 24.90
C GLY A 520 13.55 -9.14 23.59
N LEU A 521 13.82 -7.84 23.51
CA LEU A 521 13.67 -7.07 22.27
C LEU A 521 14.60 -7.59 21.17
N LEU A 522 15.88 -7.85 21.47
CA LEU A 522 16.86 -8.41 20.52
C LEU A 522 16.39 -9.75 19.93
N LEU A 523 15.84 -10.64 20.76
CA LEU A 523 15.43 -11.99 20.37
C LEU A 523 14.05 -12.04 19.69
N LEU A 524 13.19 -11.04 19.91
CA LEU A 524 11.80 -11.07 19.43
C LEU A 524 11.65 -11.35 17.92
N PRO A 525 12.43 -10.77 16.99
CA PRO A 525 12.23 -11.04 15.57
C PRO A 525 12.48 -12.50 15.17
N PHE A 526 13.33 -13.21 15.89
CA PHE A 526 13.63 -14.62 15.61
C PHE A 526 12.45 -15.55 15.92
N VAL A 527 11.53 -15.11 16.78
CA VAL A 527 10.35 -15.87 17.22
C VAL A 527 9.04 -15.13 16.95
N ARG A 528 9.07 -14.10 16.10
CA ARG A 528 7.92 -13.22 15.87
C ARG A 528 6.67 -13.98 15.47
N GLU A 529 6.79 -15.03 14.67
CA GLU A 529 5.65 -15.82 14.23
C GLU A 529 5.00 -16.65 15.34
N MET A 530 5.74 -16.97 16.40
CA MET A 530 5.24 -17.69 17.57
C MET A 530 4.48 -16.75 18.52
N CYS A 531 4.68 -15.44 18.38
CA CYS A 531 4.02 -14.42 19.18
C CYS A 531 2.73 -13.91 18.50
N GLY A 532 1.73 -13.58 19.31
CA GLY A 532 0.52 -12.88 18.87
C GLY A 532 0.74 -11.39 18.65
N ALA A 533 -0.05 -10.59 19.34
CA ALA A 533 0.29 -9.19 19.55
C ALA A 533 1.58 -9.09 20.37
N THR A 534 2.41 -8.10 20.05
CA THR A 534 3.67 -7.83 20.77
C THR A 534 3.60 -6.42 21.35
N PRO A 535 4.03 -6.20 22.61
CA PRO A 535 3.99 -4.89 23.21
C PRO A 535 4.95 -3.92 22.52
N LEU A 536 4.79 -2.63 22.79
CA LEU A 536 5.74 -1.61 22.38
C LEU A 536 6.92 -1.57 23.34
N HIS A 537 8.15 -1.69 22.84
CA HIS A 537 9.36 -1.55 23.64
C HIS A 537 9.79 -0.08 23.70
N LEU A 538 9.71 0.52 24.87
CA LEU A 538 10.11 1.90 25.12
C LEU A 538 11.56 1.93 25.63
N ILE A 539 12.47 2.33 24.75
CA ILE A 539 13.88 2.58 25.07
C ILE A 539 13.98 4.02 25.56
N GLU A 540 14.16 4.21 26.86
CA GLU A 540 14.23 5.54 27.46
C GLU A 540 15.50 5.76 28.29
N ALA A 541 15.81 7.03 28.52
CA ALA A 541 16.94 7.43 29.33
C ALA A 541 16.64 8.72 30.10
N ALA A 542 17.39 8.95 31.16
CA ALA A 542 17.30 10.18 31.95
C ALA A 542 17.74 11.41 31.15
N SER A 543 18.77 11.27 30.31
CA SER A 543 19.37 12.35 29.53
C SER A 543 19.76 11.94 28.11
N ALA A 544 19.89 12.94 27.24
CA ALA A 544 20.39 12.77 25.88
C ALA A 544 21.85 12.26 25.89
N GLY A 545 22.26 11.57 24.82
CA GLY A 545 23.62 11.02 24.71
C GLY A 545 23.88 9.73 25.51
N THR A 546 22.89 9.17 26.21
CA THR A 546 23.02 7.91 26.98
C THR A 546 23.18 6.64 26.11
N GLY A 547 22.97 6.73 24.78
CA GLY A 547 23.14 5.60 23.86
C GLY A 547 21.85 4.92 23.36
N LYS A 548 20.65 5.48 23.59
CA LYS A 548 19.37 4.90 23.13
C LYS A 548 19.31 4.63 21.62
N GLY A 549 19.66 5.64 20.82
CA GLY A 549 19.67 5.54 19.36
C GLY A 549 20.71 4.54 18.88
N LEU A 550 21.89 4.54 19.51
CA LEU A 550 22.94 3.55 19.25
C LEU A 550 22.45 2.13 19.54
N PHE A 551 21.85 1.88 20.71
CA PHE A 551 21.28 0.59 21.05
C PHE A 551 20.27 0.12 19.99
N ASN A 552 19.31 0.97 19.64
CA ASN A 552 18.33 0.68 18.59
C ASN A 552 18.99 0.38 17.23
N ASP A 553 20.00 1.16 16.83
CA ASP A 553 20.75 0.94 15.58
C ASP A 553 21.43 -0.43 15.58
N LEU A 554 22.13 -0.80 16.66
CA LEU A 554 22.85 -2.08 16.75
C LEU A 554 21.90 -3.27 16.61
N LEU A 555 20.72 -3.22 17.26
CA LEU A 555 19.69 -4.25 17.10
C LEU A 555 19.27 -4.41 15.63
N HIS A 556 19.04 -3.29 14.93
CA HIS A 556 18.64 -3.32 13.52
C HIS A 556 19.76 -3.81 12.60
N VAL A 557 21.03 -3.51 12.91
CA VAL A 557 22.16 -4.07 12.18
C VAL A 557 22.18 -5.59 12.32
N VAL A 558 21.97 -6.14 13.53
CA VAL A 558 21.83 -7.60 13.70
C VAL A 558 20.69 -8.15 12.85
N TRP A 559 19.51 -7.55 12.93
CA TRP A 559 18.31 -8.06 12.25
C TRP A 559 18.30 -7.89 10.73
N THR A 560 18.82 -6.78 10.22
CA THR A 560 18.59 -6.34 8.82
C THR A 560 19.87 -6.02 8.05
N GLY A 561 21.02 -5.94 8.75
CA GLY A 561 22.29 -5.49 8.19
C GLY A 561 22.42 -3.96 8.06
N HIS A 562 21.36 -3.21 8.38
CA HIS A 562 21.31 -1.75 8.23
C HIS A 562 20.73 -1.10 9.49
N THR A 563 20.95 0.20 9.64
CA THR A 563 20.39 0.99 10.75
C THR A 563 18.88 1.17 10.63
N ALA A 564 18.22 1.50 11.74
CA ALA A 564 16.77 1.62 11.78
C ALA A 564 16.24 2.76 10.89
N THR A 565 15.08 2.54 10.27
CA THR A 565 14.31 3.63 9.67
C THR A 565 13.43 4.27 10.74
N LEU A 566 13.74 5.51 11.11
CA LEU A 566 12.99 6.26 12.12
C LEU A 566 11.67 6.78 11.54
N THR A 567 10.62 6.68 12.35
CA THR A 567 9.27 7.16 12.03
C THR A 567 8.92 8.28 13.01
N PRO A 568 8.75 9.53 12.56
CA PRO A 568 8.26 10.58 13.43
C PRO A 568 6.84 10.24 13.88
N LEU A 569 6.56 10.37 15.17
CA LEU A 569 5.20 10.24 15.69
C LEU A 569 4.55 11.62 15.67
N ALA A 570 3.44 11.74 14.95
CA ALA A 570 2.64 12.96 14.93
C ALA A 570 1.92 13.20 16.27
N ASP A 571 1.61 14.46 16.58
CA ASP A 571 0.84 14.82 17.79
C ASP A 571 -0.66 14.51 17.67
N ASN A 572 -1.17 14.36 16.43
CA ASN A 572 -2.58 14.13 16.14
C ASN A 572 -2.87 12.63 15.90
N ASP A 573 -3.86 12.10 16.60
CA ASP A 573 -4.26 10.68 16.55
C ASP A 573 -4.69 10.25 15.12
N ASP A 574 -5.34 11.13 14.35
CA ASP A 574 -5.72 10.84 12.96
C ASP A 574 -4.52 10.75 12.02
N GLU A 575 -3.47 11.52 12.31
CA GLU A 575 -2.22 11.49 11.55
C GLU A 575 -1.38 10.26 11.91
N ILE A 576 -1.42 9.83 13.17
CA ILE A 576 -0.87 8.54 13.61
C ILE A 576 -1.54 7.40 12.83
N ALA A 577 -2.89 7.39 12.71
CA ALA A 577 -3.59 6.35 11.94
C ALA A 577 -3.15 6.28 10.47
N LYS A 578 -3.00 7.44 9.81
CA LYS A 578 -2.50 7.52 8.43
C LYS A 578 -1.06 7.03 8.31
N THR A 579 -0.21 7.42 9.26
CA THR A 579 1.20 7.00 9.32
C THR A 579 1.31 5.49 9.49
N LEU A 580 0.54 4.91 10.43
CA LEU A 580 0.49 3.47 10.65
C LEU A 580 0.03 2.72 9.40
N ALA A 581 -1.07 3.17 8.77
CA ALA A 581 -1.57 2.56 7.53
C ALA A 581 -0.53 2.63 6.39
N ALA A 582 0.15 3.77 6.23
CA ALA A 582 1.19 3.94 5.22
C ALA A 582 2.40 3.03 5.46
N ARG A 583 2.89 2.93 6.70
CA ARG A 583 4.03 2.07 7.04
C ARG A 583 3.67 0.59 6.88
N LEU A 584 2.54 0.14 7.42
CA LEU A 584 2.11 -1.26 7.38
C LEU A 584 1.83 -1.80 5.97
N ARG A 585 1.49 -0.94 4.99
CA ARG A 585 1.36 -1.34 3.57
C ARG A 585 2.64 -1.92 2.98
N THR A 586 3.80 -1.56 3.52
CA THR A 586 5.12 -2.04 3.04
C THR A 586 5.64 -3.26 3.81
N ALA A 587 4.80 -3.86 4.68
CA ALA A 587 5.16 -4.97 5.57
C ALA A 587 6.50 -4.74 6.31
N PRO A 588 6.62 -3.64 7.08
CA PRO A 588 7.89 -3.23 7.65
C PRO A 588 8.34 -4.24 8.72
N PHE A 589 9.65 -4.45 8.82
CA PHE A 589 10.23 -5.33 9.85
C PHE A 589 10.02 -4.77 11.27
N SER A 590 10.17 -3.46 11.43
CA SER A 590 9.95 -2.73 12.67
C SER A 590 9.38 -1.35 12.39
N ILE A 591 8.70 -0.78 13.38
CA ILE A 591 8.29 0.62 13.39
C ILE A 591 8.92 1.26 14.63
N VAL A 592 9.81 2.24 14.39
CA VAL A 592 10.58 2.91 15.43
C VAL A 592 10.11 4.36 15.55
N PHE A 593 9.48 4.71 16.66
CA PHE A 593 9.10 6.09 16.97
C PHE A 593 10.22 6.79 17.72
N ASP A 594 10.81 7.84 17.13
CA ASP A 594 11.97 8.52 17.71
C ASP A 594 11.60 9.82 18.44
N ASN A 595 12.39 10.17 19.45
CA ASN A 595 12.29 11.43 20.21
C ASN A 595 10.94 11.70 20.88
N LEU A 596 10.30 10.67 21.42
CA LEU A 596 9.04 10.84 22.15
C LEU A 596 9.23 11.63 23.45
N ARG A 597 8.26 12.49 23.74
CA ARG A 597 8.10 13.17 25.04
C ARG A 597 6.92 12.60 25.84
N LYS A 598 5.84 12.28 25.14
CA LYS A 598 4.61 11.70 25.69
C LYS A 598 4.08 10.63 24.75
N LEU A 599 3.48 9.60 25.31
CA LEU A 599 2.87 8.49 24.58
C LEU A 599 1.42 8.28 25.04
N ASN A 600 0.49 8.69 24.18
CA ASN A 600 -0.96 8.52 24.37
C ASN A 600 -1.67 8.63 23.02
N SER A 601 -2.14 7.51 22.46
CA SER A 601 -2.83 7.48 21.17
C SER A 601 -3.76 6.27 21.09
N ARG A 602 -5.05 6.49 20.79
CA ARG A 602 -6.04 5.41 20.69
C ARG A 602 -5.80 4.55 19.45
N ASN A 603 -5.34 5.17 18.36
CA ASN A 603 -5.02 4.45 17.14
C ASN A 603 -3.78 3.58 17.30
N LEU A 604 -2.77 4.04 18.03
CA LEU A 604 -1.59 3.23 18.35
C LEU A 604 -1.93 2.11 19.35
N GLU A 605 -2.74 2.39 20.38
CA GLU A 605 -3.26 1.38 21.31
C GLU A 605 -3.94 0.24 20.55
N ALA A 606 -4.87 0.57 19.66
CA ALA A 606 -5.58 -0.40 18.83
C ALA A 606 -4.63 -1.22 17.95
N ALA A 607 -3.67 -0.56 17.29
CA ALA A 607 -2.71 -1.22 16.41
C ALA A 607 -1.79 -2.20 17.18
N ILE A 608 -1.30 -1.84 18.36
CA ILE A 608 -0.37 -2.69 19.12
C ILE A 608 -1.01 -4.02 19.54
N THR A 609 -2.31 -4.05 19.86
CA THR A 609 -3.01 -5.30 20.23
C THR A 609 -3.71 -6.01 19.10
N ALA A 610 -3.83 -5.38 17.93
CA ALA A 610 -4.49 -6.02 16.80
C ALA A 610 -3.50 -6.96 16.06
N ARG A 611 -4.03 -8.05 15.49
CA ARG A 611 -3.28 -8.90 14.56
C ARG A 611 -3.26 -8.32 13.14
N SER A 612 -4.22 -7.47 12.83
CA SER A 612 -4.27 -6.71 11.58
C SER A 612 -4.96 -5.37 11.79
N LEU A 613 -4.54 -4.37 11.00
CA LEU A 613 -5.18 -3.07 10.94
C LEU A 613 -6.10 -3.03 9.73
N ALA A 614 -7.36 -2.64 9.97
CA ALA A 614 -8.33 -2.41 8.89
C ALA A 614 -8.68 -0.92 8.75
N PRO A 615 -7.77 -0.09 8.19
CA PRO A 615 -8.07 1.32 8.01
C PRO A 615 -9.11 1.49 6.90
N ARG A 616 -10.09 2.38 7.13
CA ARG A 616 -11.00 2.80 6.07
C ARG A 616 -10.23 3.66 5.07
N GLU A 617 -10.12 3.21 3.84
CA GLU A 617 -9.53 4.00 2.76
C GLU A 617 -10.53 5.10 2.35
N LEU A 618 -10.13 6.37 2.46
CA LEU A 618 -10.98 7.50 2.05
C LEU A 618 -11.14 7.47 0.52
N GLY A 619 -12.38 7.37 0.04
CA GLY A 619 -12.72 7.44 -1.39
C GLY A 619 -12.95 6.09 -2.09
N VAL A 620 -12.71 4.95 -1.45
CA VAL A 620 -12.95 3.62 -2.02
C VAL A 620 -13.70 2.74 -1.02
N LEU A 621 -14.73 2.00 -1.46
CA LEU A 621 -15.55 1.09 -0.64
C LEU A 621 -14.82 -0.20 -0.19
N LYS A 622 -13.48 -0.28 -0.29
CA LYS A 622 -12.70 -1.50 -0.01
C LYS A 622 -11.98 -1.37 1.33
N GLU A 623 -12.31 -2.25 2.27
CA GLU A 623 -11.56 -2.37 3.52
C GLU A 623 -10.20 -3.02 3.25
N LEU A 624 -9.11 -2.34 3.62
CA LEU A 624 -7.77 -2.92 3.63
C LEU A 624 -7.64 -3.81 4.86
N ASN A 625 -6.96 -4.95 4.76
CA ASN A 625 -6.62 -5.79 5.90
C ASN A 625 -5.09 -5.93 5.97
N LEU A 626 -4.44 -5.05 6.74
CA LEU A 626 -2.98 -4.98 6.82
C LEU A 626 -2.47 -5.80 8.01
N PRO A 627 -1.73 -6.90 7.80
CA PRO A 627 -1.15 -7.68 8.89
C PRO A 627 -0.20 -6.83 9.74
N ILE A 628 -0.28 -6.98 11.06
CA ILE A 628 0.67 -6.36 12.00
C ILE A 628 1.68 -7.42 12.43
N ARG A 629 2.85 -7.37 11.80
CA ARG A 629 3.98 -8.26 12.09
C ARG A 629 5.25 -7.53 12.54
N CYS A 630 5.27 -6.21 12.40
CA CYS A 630 6.42 -5.40 12.78
C CYS A 630 6.68 -5.45 14.30
N VAL A 631 7.94 -5.27 14.68
CA VAL A 631 8.33 -4.97 16.05
C VAL A 631 8.08 -3.49 16.36
N TRP A 632 7.45 -3.20 17.49
CA TRP A 632 7.12 -1.85 17.94
C TRP A 632 8.20 -1.31 18.87
N ILE A 633 8.85 -0.21 18.48
CA ILE A 633 9.90 0.42 19.27
C ILE A 633 9.59 1.91 19.41
N ALA A 634 9.82 2.46 20.60
CA ALA A 634 9.89 3.90 20.77
C ALA A 634 11.14 4.30 21.54
N THR A 635 11.65 5.49 21.24
CA THR A 635 12.78 6.09 21.96
C THR A 635 12.36 7.45 22.56
N GLY A 636 12.96 7.83 23.68
CA GLY A 636 12.77 9.17 24.22
C GLY A 636 13.51 9.43 25.53
N ASN A 637 13.40 10.66 26.04
CA ASN A 637 13.95 11.05 27.34
C ASN A 637 12.81 11.22 28.33
N ASN A 638 12.83 10.46 29.43
CA ASN A 638 11.79 10.47 30.49
C ASN A 638 10.36 10.54 29.93
N VAL A 639 10.00 9.58 29.08
CA VAL A 639 8.74 9.64 28.32
C VAL A 639 7.55 9.45 29.24
N SER A 640 6.58 10.37 29.19
CA SER A 640 5.32 10.19 29.91
C SER A 640 4.39 9.25 29.14
N VAL A 641 4.21 8.03 29.65
CA VAL A 641 3.21 7.08 29.16
C VAL A 641 1.90 7.31 29.92
N GLN A 642 0.77 7.40 29.21
CA GLN A 642 -0.53 7.70 29.82
C GLN A 642 -1.63 6.77 29.29
N GLY A 643 -2.71 6.64 30.06
CA GLY A 643 -3.91 5.93 29.62
C GLY A 643 -3.68 4.42 29.46
N ASP A 644 -4.28 3.86 28.40
CA ASP A 644 -4.24 2.43 28.12
C ASP A 644 -2.84 1.95 27.69
N MET A 645 -2.01 2.88 27.21
CA MET A 645 -0.63 2.59 26.80
C MET A 645 0.24 2.04 27.92
N VAL A 646 -0.05 2.33 29.20
CA VAL A 646 0.76 1.87 30.34
C VAL A 646 0.93 0.36 30.35
N ARG A 647 -0.14 -0.40 30.07
CA ARG A 647 -0.10 -1.88 30.03
C ARG A 647 0.32 -2.46 28.67
N ARG A 648 0.64 -1.61 27.70
CA ARG A 648 1.02 -1.99 26.31
C ARG A 648 2.48 -1.71 26.01
N VAL A 649 3.22 -1.23 27.01
CA VAL A 649 4.61 -0.79 26.88
C VAL A 649 5.48 -1.62 27.81
N VAL A 650 6.54 -2.20 27.25
CA VAL A 650 7.64 -2.82 27.99
C VAL A 650 8.79 -1.82 28.04
N ARG A 651 9.24 -1.44 29.24
CA ARG A 651 10.30 -0.42 29.40
C ARG A 651 11.70 -1.01 29.44
N ILE A 652 12.60 -0.28 28.80
CA ILE A 652 14.05 -0.48 28.83
C ILE A 652 14.66 0.88 29.18
N ARG A 653 14.92 1.09 30.48
CA ARG A 653 15.48 2.33 31.01
C ARG A 653 17.00 2.27 31.09
N MET A 654 17.66 3.34 30.64
CA MET A 654 19.10 3.51 30.69
C MET A 654 19.50 4.71 31.56
N VAL A 655 20.49 4.52 32.44
CA VAL A 655 21.01 5.54 33.36
C VAL A 655 22.53 5.44 33.43
N ALA A 656 23.25 6.32 32.71
CA ALA A 656 24.71 6.28 32.60
C ALA A 656 25.49 6.64 33.88
N GLN A 657 24.82 7.15 34.93
CA GLN A 657 25.42 7.56 36.21
C GLN A 657 26.62 8.52 36.10
N VAL A 658 26.65 9.34 35.04
CA VAL A 658 27.65 10.39 34.82
C VAL A 658 26.96 11.67 34.38
N GLU A 659 27.57 12.82 34.69
CA GLU A 659 27.00 14.15 34.38
C GLU A 659 26.82 14.36 32.87
N THR A 660 27.81 13.95 32.06
CA THR A 660 27.76 14.06 30.59
C THR A 660 27.95 12.69 29.94
N PRO A 661 26.86 11.91 29.72
CA PRO A 661 26.94 10.56 29.15
C PRO A 661 27.60 10.48 27.77
N ALA A 662 27.51 11.57 26.98
CA ALA A 662 28.08 11.63 25.64
C ALA A 662 29.62 11.62 25.61
N LEU A 663 30.29 11.86 26.74
CA LEU A 663 31.77 11.89 26.85
C LEU A 663 32.38 10.59 27.37
N ARG A 664 31.59 9.52 27.52
CA ARG A 664 32.12 8.21 27.87
C ARG A 664 33.08 7.73 26.78
N ASP A 665 34.25 7.22 27.18
CA ASP A 665 35.34 6.82 26.28
C ASP A 665 35.82 5.37 26.51
N LYS A 666 35.50 4.79 27.67
CA LYS A 666 35.82 3.40 28.02
C LYS A 666 34.72 2.45 27.53
N PHE A 667 34.77 2.07 26.25
CA PHE A 667 33.95 1.01 25.67
C PHE A 667 34.80 -0.23 25.42
N LYS A 668 34.24 -1.44 25.64
CA LYS A 668 34.90 -2.71 25.30
C LYS A 668 35.25 -2.75 23.81
N HIS A 669 34.34 -2.24 22.98
CA HIS A 669 34.52 -2.09 21.54
C HIS A 669 34.56 -0.60 21.20
N PRO A 670 35.74 -0.03 20.87
CA PRO A 670 35.88 1.40 20.56
C PRO A 670 34.97 1.87 19.42
N ASP A 671 34.84 1.06 18.36
CA ASP A 671 33.81 1.22 17.34
C ASP A 671 32.86 0.01 17.35
N ILE A 672 31.84 0.10 18.19
CA ILE A 672 30.84 -0.95 18.33
C ILE A 672 29.99 -1.12 17.05
N LYS A 673 29.83 -0.09 16.22
CA LYS A 673 29.03 -0.19 14.98
C LYS A 673 29.76 -1.04 13.95
N GLU A 674 31.06 -0.78 13.75
CA GLU A 674 31.91 -1.58 12.89
C GLU A 674 32.04 -3.02 13.43
N TRP A 675 32.24 -3.18 14.75
CA TRP A 675 32.33 -4.49 15.38
C TRP A 675 31.06 -5.33 15.15
N VAL A 676 29.86 -4.75 15.35
CA VAL A 676 28.59 -5.46 15.12
C VAL A 676 28.39 -5.83 13.66
N GLN A 677 28.82 -4.99 12.71
CA GLN A 677 28.74 -5.33 11.28
C GLN A 677 29.63 -6.53 10.94
N ARG A 678 30.85 -6.57 11.49
CA ARG A 678 31.79 -7.68 11.27
C ARG A 678 31.34 -8.98 11.96
N GLU A 679 30.87 -8.89 13.21
CA GLU A 679 30.45 -10.04 14.01
C GLU A 679 28.97 -10.40 13.83
N ARG A 680 28.31 -9.82 12.83
CA ARG A 680 26.87 -9.97 12.61
C ARG A 680 26.43 -11.43 12.54
N ASP A 681 27.19 -12.26 11.84
CA ASP A 681 26.90 -13.69 11.67
C ASP A 681 26.97 -14.42 13.02
N THR A 682 27.99 -14.11 13.83
CA THR A 682 28.14 -14.63 15.20
C THR A 682 26.96 -14.22 16.08
N LEU A 683 26.52 -12.95 16.01
CA LEU A 683 25.40 -12.42 16.79
C LEU A 683 24.06 -13.06 16.40
N VAL A 684 23.81 -13.21 15.09
CA VAL A 684 22.61 -13.89 14.58
C VAL A 684 22.62 -15.36 14.98
N GLY A 685 23.76 -16.05 14.86
CA GLY A 685 23.94 -17.43 15.31
C GLY A 685 23.72 -17.61 16.82
N ALA A 686 24.19 -16.66 17.63
CA ALA A 686 23.98 -16.66 19.07
C ALA A 686 22.49 -16.53 19.43
N CYS A 687 21.77 -15.57 18.82
CA CYS A 687 20.33 -15.41 19.02
C CYS A 687 19.55 -16.68 18.66
N LEU A 688 19.85 -17.29 17.51
CA LEU A 688 19.20 -18.52 17.06
C LEU A 688 19.51 -19.72 17.98
N THR A 689 20.73 -19.81 18.50
CA THR A 689 21.17 -20.87 19.42
C THR A 689 20.41 -20.79 20.74
N ILE A 690 20.29 -19.59 21.31
CA ILE A 690 19.52 -19.36 22.54
C ILE A 690 18.05 -19.76 22.36
N VAL A 691 17.44 -19.31 21.26
CA VAL A 691 16.04 -19.64 20.95
C VAL A 691 15.88 -21.15 20.76
N ARG A 692 16.72 -21.79 19.94
CA ARG A 692 16.62 -23.24 19.68
C ARG A 692 16.79 -24.06 20.95
N TYR A 693 17.73 -23.68 21.81
CA TYR A 693 17.91 -24.32 23.11
C TYR A 693 16.64 -24.23 23.96
N ALA A 694 16.03 -23.05 24.07
CA ALA A 694 14.79 -22.89 24.83
C ALA A 694 13.62 -23.68 24.24
N LEU A 695 13.45 -23.68 22.92
CA LEU A 695 12.40 -24.47 22.25
C LEU A 695 12.54 -25.97 22.50
N GLN A 696 13.77 -26.47 22.67
CA GLN A 696 14.04 -27.86 23.04
C GLN A 696 13.58 -28.19 24.47
N GLN A 697 13.64 -27.22 25.40
CA GLN A 697 13.22 -27.43 26.80
C GLN A 697 11.70 -27.30 27.00
N GLY A 698 11.02 -26.55 26.14
CA GLY A 698 9.57 -26.36 26.19
C GLY A 698 9.16 -25.08 26.93
N GLN A 699 8.02 -25.13 27.61
CA GLN A 699 7.47 -23.97 28.33
C GLN A 699 8.14 -23.78 29.69
N GLY A 700 8.60 -22.56 29.96
CA GLY A 700 9.14 -22.18 31.26
C GLY A 700 8.04 -21.94 32.31
N GLY A 701 8.38 -22.13 33.59
CA GLY A 701 7.49 -21.87 34.71
C GLY A 701 7.63 -20.45 35.28
N GLY A 702 6.59 -19.95 35.96
CA GLY A 702 6.66 -18.69 36.73
C GLY A 702 6.78 -17.41 35.90
N ILE A 703 6.31 -17.43 34.64
CA ILE A 703 6.45 -16.30 33.71
C ILE A 703 5.35 -15.25 33.97
N PRO A 704 5.71 -13.96 34.17
CA PRO A 704 4.74 -12.87 34.30
C PRO A 704 3.83 -12.74 33.07
N ARG A 705 2.55 -12.40 33.28
CA ARG A 705 1.56 -12.22 32.22
C ARG A 705 1.09 -10.78 32.14
N ILE A 706 1.00 -10.26 30.92
CA ILE A 706 0.38 -8.96 30.62
C ILE A 706 -0.82 -9.24 29.71
N GLY A 707 -1.99 -8.71 30.08
CA GLY A 707 -3.22 -8.90 29.31
C GLY A 707 -3.09 -8.41 27.87
N SER A 708 -3.64 -9.17 26.91
CA SER A 708 -3.50 -8.98 25.45
C SER A 708 -2.14 -9.34 24.84
N PHE A 709 -1.15 -9.76 25.65
CA PHE A 709 0.19 -10.16 25.21
C PHE A 709 0.61 -11.52 25.75
N GLU A 710 -0.35 -12.40 26.06
CA GLU A 710 -0.13 -13.68 26.73
C GLU A 710 0.81 -14.61 25.94
N GLU A 711 0.62 -14.68 24.62
CA GLU A 711 1.48 -15.47 23.71
C GLU A 711 2.92 -14.93 23.71
N TYR A 712 3.09 -13.60 23.67
CA TYR A 712 4.41 -12.94 23.75
C TYR A 712 5.08 -13.22 25.09
N CYS A 713 4.36 -13.03 26.20
CA CYS A 713 4.86 -13.31 27.55
C CYS A 713 5.32 -14.76 27.66
N GLN A 714 4.51 -15.72 27.22
CA GLN A 714 4.83 -17.13 27.30
C GLN A 714 6.08 -17.49 26.48
N VAL A 715 6.16 -17.06 25.22
CA VAL A 715 7.29 -17.38 24.33
C VAL A 715 8.57 -16.73 24.83
N MET A 716 8.56 -15.40 25.02
CA MET A 716 9.76 -14.67 25.43
C MET A 716 10.19 -15.02 26.85
N GLY A 717 9.24 -15.16 27.76
CA GLY A 717 9.52 -15.57 29.13
C GLY A 717 10.13 -16.97 29.22
N SER A 718 9.68 -17.92 28.39
CA SER A 718 10.27 -19.26 28.36
C SER A 718 11.72 -19.22 27.85
N ILE A 719 11.97 -18.42 26.80
CA ILE A 719 13.32 -18.25 26.24
C ILE A 719 14.28 -17.65 27.27
N LEU A 720 13.88 -16.55 27.91
CA LEU A 720 14.71 -15.88 28.91
C LEU A 720 14.90 -16.75 30.17
N HIS A 721 13.86 -17.45 30.61
CA HIS A 721 13.93 -18.38 31.73
C HIS A 721 14.96 -19.49 31.49
N HIS A 722 14.87 -20.20 30.36
CA HIS A 722 15.82 -21.26 30.03
C HIS A 722 17.23 -20.76 29.72
N ALA A 723 17.38 -19.51 29.29
CA ALA A 723 18.67 -18.84 29.18
C ALA A 723 19.29 -18.42 30.53
N GLY A 724 18.54 -18.56 31.64
CA GLY A 724 18.98 -18.11 32.97
C GLY A 724 18.89 -16.60 33.18
N ILE A 725 18.07 -15.90 32.40
CA ILE A 725 17.85 -14.45 32.49
C ILE A 725 16.60 -14.18 33.33
N GLY A 726 16.80 -13.77 34.59
CA GLY A 726 15.71 -13.30 35.47
C GLY A 726 15.31 -11.84 35.21
N GLY A 727 14.26 -11.36 35.89
CA GLY A 727 13.85 -9.95 35.82
C GLY A 727 12.86 -9.60 34.70
N PHE A 728 12.53 -10.55 33.81
CA PHE A 728 11.68 -10.26 32.64
C PHE A 728 10.32 -9.67 33.06
N LEU A 729 9.99 -8.49 32.51
CA LEU A 729 8.75 -7.74 32.77
C LEU A 729 8.52 -7.26 34.21
N GLU A 730 9.42 -7.47 35.17
CA GLU A 730 9.21 -7.05 36.57
C GLU A 730 8.93 -5.54 36.68
N ASN A 731 9.73 -4.71 35.99
CA ASN A 731 9.55 -3.25 35.94
C ASN A 731 8.22 -2.82 35.27
N THR A 732 7.68 -3.66 34.39
CA THR A 732 6.44 -3.39 33.66
C THR A 732 5.24 -3.74 34.52
N VAL A 733 5.32 -4.86 35.24
CA VAL A 733 4.32 -5.26 36.24
C VAL A 733 4.26 -4.20 37.35
N GLU A 734 5.41 -3.77 37.88
CA GLU A 734 5.47 -2.71 38.89
C GLU A 734 4.82 -1.42 38.40
N GLN A 735 5.10 -0.99 37.17
CA GLN A 735 4.49 0.22 36.61
C GLN A 735 2.97 0.07 36.43
N ILE A 736 2.48 -1.09 36.02
CA ILE A 736 1.03 -1.34 35.91
C ILE A 736 0.40 -1.23 37.30
N SER A 737 1.01 -1.85 38.31
CA SER A 737 0.56 -1.77 39.71
C SER A 737 0.59 -0.34 40.27
N GLN A 738 1.62 0.46 39.95
CA GLN A 738 1.68 1.89 40.29
C GLN A 738 0.62 2.72 39.55
N GLY A 739 0.30 2.37 38.30
CA GLY A 739 -0.83 2.98 37.58
C GLY A 739 -2.18 2.69 38.25
N ASP A 740 -2.31 1.52 38.88
CA ASP A 740 -3.43 1.13 39.74
C ASP A 740 -3.36 1.75 41.14
N GLU A 741 -2.30 2.47 41.56
CA GLU A 741 -2.30 3.20 42.84
C GLU A 741 -3.39 4.27 42.87
N ARG A 742 -3.72 4.91 41.74
CA ARG A 742 -4.93 5.76 41.65
C ARG A 742 -6.21 4.96 41.88
N HIS A 743 -6.26 3.71 41.42
CA HIS A 743 -7.38 2.82 41.75
C HIS A 743 -7.41 2.53 43.25
N ASN A 744 -6.25 2.34 43.90
CA ASN A 744 -6.13 2.19 45.35
C ASN A 744 -6.52 3.46 46.12
N GLU A 745 -6.18 4.67 45.63
CA GLU A 745 -6.65 5.95 46.17
C GLU A 745 -8.19 6.02 46.13
N TRP A 746 -8.80 5.55 45.03
CA TRP A 746 -10.26 5.42 44.91
C TRP A 746 -10.84 4.36 45.85
N CYS A 747 -10.16 3.23 46.05
CA CYS A 747 -10.56 2.23 47.05
C CYS A 747 -10.58 2.84 48.46
N GLY A 748 -9.51 3.53 48.87
CA GLY A 748 -9.46 4.22 50.16
C GLY A 748 -10.53 5.31 50.30
N PHE A 749 -10.75 6.11 49.24
CA PHE A 749 -11.83 7.11 49.19
C PHE A 749 -13.22 6.46 49.32
N PHE A 750 -13.47 5.34 48.64
CA PHE A 750 -14.75 4.64 48.73
C PHE A 750 -14.94 3.88 50.04
N GLU A 751 -13.87 3.43 50.70
CA GLU A 751 -13.92 2.93 52.08
C GLU A 751 -14.36 4.03 53.05
N CYS A 752 -13.73 5.21 53.00
CA CYS A 752 -14.15 6.36 53.82
C CYS A 752 -15.58 6.81 53.49
N TRP A 753 -15.95 6.83 52.21
CA TRP A 753 -17.32 7.11 51.79
C TRP A 753 -18.30 6.15 52.45
N ARG A 754 -18.07 4.84 52.39
CA ARG A 754 -18.99 3.84 52.96
C ARG A 754 -19.09 3.99 54.48
N GLN A 755 -17.99 4.26 55.17
CA GLN A 755 -17.99 4.46 56.62
C GLN A 755 -18.84 5.66 57.05
N GLN A 756 -18.83 6.76 56.28
CA GLN A 756 -19.50 8.00 56.68
C GLN A 756 -20.86 8.27 56.03
N LEU A 757 -21.05 7.85 54.79
CA LEU A 757 -22.25 8.10 53.99
C LEU A 757 -23.09 6.84 53.73
N GLY A 758 -22.52 5.66 54.01
CA GLY A 758 -23.14 4.37 53.73
C GLY A 758 -23.33 4.09 52.24
N ASP A 759 -24.13 3.05 51.95
CA ASP A 759 -24.42 2.57 50.60
C ASP A 759 -25.67 3.24 49.99
N GLY A 760 -26.05 4.42 50.49
CA GLY A 760 -27.20 5.19 50.02
C GLY A 760 -26.89 6.03 48.77
N TRP A 761 -27.94 6.47 48.06
CA TRP A 761 -27.77 7.46 47.01
C TRP A 761 -27.39 8.82 47.62
N THR A 762 -26.28 9.40 47.18
CA THR A 762 -25.79 10.69 47.64
C THR A 762 -25.33 11.57 46.47
N THR A 763 -25.26 12.88 46.68
CA THR A 763 -24.80 13.82 45.65
C THR A 763 -23.30 14.05 45.77
N ALA A 764 -22.64 14.39 44.67
CA ALA A 764 -21.21 14.72 44.70
C ALA A 764 -20.86 15.91 45.62
N ALA A 765 -21.81 16.82 45.86
CA ALA A 765 -21.62 17.90 46.83
C ALA A 765 -21.56 17.38 48.27
N VAL A 766 -22.45 16.46 48.63
CA VAL A 766 -22.46 15.82 49.95
C VAL A 766 -21.23 14.94 50.13
N ALA A 767 -20.84 14.18 49.09
CA ALA A 767 -19.61 13.41 49.12
C ALA A 767 -18.35 14.29 49.25
N ALA A 768 -18.31 15.45 48.57
CA ALA A 768 -17.19 16.39 48.68
C ALA A 768 -17.13 17.14 50.02
N ALA A 769 -18.29 17.39 50.64
CA ALA A 769 -18.36 17.99 51.97
C ALA A 769 -17.89 16.99 53.03
N ALA A 770 -18.29 15.73 52.91
CA ALA A 770 -17.80 14.65 53.75
C ALA A 770 -16.30 14.40 53.52
N SER A 771 -15.80 14.49 52.28
CA SER A 771 -14.38 14.26 51.98
C SER A 771 -13.41 15.25 52.62
N ALA A 772 -13.88 16.40 53.13
CA ALA A 772 -13.04 17.32 53.88
C ALA A 772 -12.64 16.79 55.27
N THR A 773 -13.28 15.72 55.75
CA THR A 773 -12.94 15.04 57.02
C THR A 773 -12.21 13.71 56.79
N TRP A 774 -11.91 13.36 55.53
CA TRP A 774 -11.27 12.10 55.17
C TRP A 774 -9.77 12.30 55.06
N ASP A 775 -9.00 11.36 55.58
CA ASP A 775 -7.56 11.25 55.31
C ASP A 775 -7.37 10.51 53.97
N SER A 776 -7.94 11.07 52.89
CA SER A 776 -7.91 10.48 51.55
C SER A 776 -6.91 11.22 50.66
N GLU A 777 -6.06 10.49 49.94
CA GLU A 777 -5.07 11.06 49.02
C GLU A 777 -5.70 11.72 47.76
N ILE A 778 -7.00 11.53 47.52
CA ILE A 778 -7.72 12.18 46.40
C ILE A 778 -7.89 13.68 46.65
N THR A 779 -7.16 14.49 45.89
CA THR A 779 -7.28 15.96 45.94
C THR A 779 -8.49 16.47 45.15
N VAL A 780 -9.50 17.01 45.85
CA VAL A 780 -10.67 17.65 45.22
C VAL A 780 -10.49 19.16 45.11
N ASN A 781 -10.16 19.65 43.91
CA ASN A 781 -9.91 21.07 43.67
C ASN A 781 -11.19 21.93 43.72
N GLY A 782 -11.12 23.10 44.37
CA GLY A 782 -12.14 24.16 44.30
C GLY A 782 -12.22 25.05 45.55
N ASP A 783 -12.33 26.37 45.35
CA ASP A 783 -12.31 27.37 46.45
C ASP A 783 -13.63 27.49 47.23
N SER A 784 -14.68 26.78 46.79
CA SER A 784 -15.99 26.72 47.46
C SER A 784 -16.51 25.29 47.50
N GLU A 785 -17.39 24.98 48.46
CA GLU A 785 -18.06 23.68 48.57
C GLU A 785 -18.79 23.29 47.28
N ARG A 786 -19.41 24.27 46.62
CA ARG A 786 -20.06 24.09 45.32
C ARG A 786 -19.04 23.73 44.22
N ALA A 787 -17.89 24.39 44.18
CA ALA A 787 -16.84 24.10 43.20
C ALA A 787 -16.24 22.69 43.43
N ARG A 788 -16.00 22.32 44.69
CA ARG A 788 -15.53 20.97 45.07
C ARG A 788 -16.54 19.89 44.69
N GLY A 789 -17.84 20.10 44.93
CA GLY A 789 -18.90 19.18 44.52
C GLY A 789 -19.01 19.00 43.00
N ILE A 790 -18.80 20.07 42.21
CA ILE A 790 -18.76 19.97 40.74
C ILE A 790 -17.51 19.21 40.28
N SER A 791 -16.36 19.49 40.89
CA SER A 791 -15.08 18.85 40.60
C SER A 791 -15.15 17.34 40.88
N LEU A 792 -15.56 16.96 42.10
CA LEU A 792 -15.75 15.57 42.49
C LEU A 792 -16.81 14.87 41.65
N GLY A 793 -17.89 15.54 41.29
CA GLY A 793 -18.92 14.97 40.40
C GLY A 793 -18.34 14.56 39.04
N ARG A 794 -17.51 15.40 38.42
CA ARG A 794 -16.81 15.06 37.16
C ARG A 794 -15.83 13.91 37.32
N MET A 795 -15.24 13.77 38.51
CA MET A 795 -14.31 12.68 38.82
C MET A 795 -15.07 11.36 39.01
N LEU A 796 -16.15 11.35 39.80
CA LEU A 796 -17.01 10.19 40.05
C LEU A 796 -17.64 9.65 38.78
N GLU A 797 -18.09 10.52 37.86
CA GLU A 797 -18.64 10.11 36.56
C GLU A 797 -17.69 9.20 35.77
N LYS A 798 -16.37 9.39 35.89
CA LYS A 798 -15.36 8.57 35.21
C LYS A 798 -15.14 7.21 35.89
N GLN A 799 -15.63 7.05 37.11
CA GLN A 799 -15.50 5.82 37.90
C GLN A 799 -16.77 4.97 37.88
N VAL A 800 -17.88 5.49 37.35
CA VAL A 800 -19.16 4.75 37.28
C VAL A 800 -18.98 3.46 36.46
N GLY A 801 -19.46 2.34 37.00
CA GLY A 801 -19.36 1.02 36.38
C GLY A 801 -18.07 0.25 36.69
N ARG A 802 -17.07 0.88 37.31
CA ARG A 802 -15.86 0.18 37.78
C ARG A 802 -16.14 -0.54 39.09
N VAL A 803 -15.52 -1.70 39.26
CA VAL A 803 -15.54 -2.48 40.51
C VAL A 803 -14.32 -2.11 41.34
N PHE A 804 -14.53 -1.86 42.62
CA PHE A 804 -13.52 -1.54 43.62
C PHE A 804 -13.59 -2.61 44.70
N SER A 805 -12.47 -3.28 44.97
CA SER A 805 -12.36 -4.27 46.04
C SER A 805 -12.07 -3.53 47.35
N LEU A 806 -13.07 -3.47 48.24
CA LEU A 806 -12.98 -2.83 49.55
C LEU A 806 -12.92 -3.91 50.64
N ALA A 807 -12.57 -3.54 51.88
CA ALA A 807 -12.46 -4.48 53.01
C ALA A 807 -13.65 -5.45 53.20
N ASP A 808 -14.88 -5.02 52.86
CA ASP A 808 -16.12 -5.82 53.02
C ASP A 808 -16.62 -6.48 51.71
N GLY A 809 -15.81 -6.49 50.65
CA GLY A 809 -16.11 -7.11 49.35
C GLY A 809 -16.05 -6.14 48.18
N ASP A 810 -16.47 -6.62 47.01
CA ASP A 810 -16.42 -5.85 45.76
C ASP A 810 -17.65 -4.95 45.58
N PHE A 811 -17.42 -3.69 45.23
CA PHE A 811 -18.47 -2.68 45.02
C PHE A 811 -18.31 -1.96 43.70
N CYS A 812 -19.42 -1.63 43.06
CA CYS A 812 -19.48 -0.88 41.82
C CYS A 812 -20.16 0.48 42.05
N LEU A 813 -19.56 1.55 41.51
CA LEU A 813 -20.16 2.88 41.59
C LEU A 813 -21.30 3.00 40.56
N GLN A 814 -22.50 3.26 41.04
CA GLN A 814 -23.70 3.52 40.25
C GLN A 814 -24.02 5.02 40.22
N MET A 815 -24.66 5.47 39.14
CA MET A 815 -25.10 6.84 38.97
C MET A 815 -26.54 6.90 38.44
N ARG A 816 -27.33 7.85 38.95
CA ARG A 816 -28.66 8.18 38.41
C ARG A 816 -28.84 9.67 38.22
N ASN A 817 -29.65 10.03 37.23
CA ASN A 817 -30.05 11.41 36.96
C ASN A 817 -31.34 11.75 37.72
N MET A 818 -31.33 12.84 38.49
CA MET A 818 -32.52 13.38 39.14
C MET A 818 -33.29 14.32 38.20
N ARG A 819 -34.59 14.47 38.45
CA ARG A 819 -35.48 15.40 37.74
C ARG A 819 -34.97 16.86 37.77
N SER A 820 -34.17 17.22 38.77
CA SER A 820 -33.58 18.55 38.97
C SER A 820 -32.27 18.79 38.21
N LYS A 821 -31.89 17.94 37.25
CA LYS A 821 -30.57 17.90 36.57
C LYS A 821 -29.37 17.65 37.51
N LYS A 822 -29.62 17.30 38.77
CA LYS A 822 -28.60 16.83 39.71
C LYS A 822 -28.30 15.35 39.48
N LYS A 823 -27.08 14.93 39.77
CA LYS A 823 -26.64 13.53 39.69
C LYS A 823 -26.46 12.98 41.09
N GLU A 824 -26.88 11.75 41.29
CA GLU A 824 -26.65 10.99 42.52
C GLU A 824 -25.84 9.75 42.23
N TYR A 825 -25.01 9.37 43.20
CA TYR A 825 -24.07 8.28 43.14
C TYR A 825 -24.32 7.34 44.32
N ARG A 826 -24.02 6.05 44.12
CA ARG A 826 -24.14 5.03 45.16
C ARG A 826 -23.13 3.93 44.92
N LEU A 827 -22.53 3.40 45.98
CA LEU A 827 -21.78 2.15 45.92
C LEU A 827 -22.76 0.99 46.06
N GLU A 828 -22.81 0.11 45.06
CA GLU A 828 -23.63 -1.09 45.07
C GLU A 828 -22.71 -2.31 45.08
N ARG A 829 -22.98 -3.27 45.97
CA ARG A 829 -22.21 -4.51 46.01
C ARG A 829 -22.23 -5.17 44.64
N ALA A 830 -21.05 -5.45 44.09
CA ALA A 830 -20.94 -6.14 42.82
C ALA A 830 -21.65 -7.49 42.97
N LYS A 831 -22.63 -7.76 42.12
CA LYS A 831 -23.23 -9.08 42.06
C LYS A 831 -22.12 -10.02 41.60
N ASN A 832 -21.74 -10.99 42.42
CA ASN A 832 -20.91 -12.09 41.98
C ASN A 832 -21.49 -12.60 40.67
N PHE A 833 -20.76 -12.49 39.57
CA PHE A 833 -20.99 -13.31 38.39
C PHE A 833 -20.53 -14.74 38.75
N ALA A 834 -21.20 -15.33 39.74
CA ALA A 834 -21.15 -16.75 40.00
C ALA A 834 -22.16 -17.37 39.04
N GLY A 835 -21.65 -17.92 37.94
CA GLY A 835 -22.30 -19.08 37.35
C GLY A 835 -22.49 -20.12 38.45
N SER A 836 -23.68 -20.69 38.51
CA SER A 836 -24.13 -21.68 39.49
C SER A 836 -23.04 -22.68 39.96
N ALA A 837 -22.69 -22.62 41.24
CA ALA A 837 -22.21 -23.76 42.01
C ALA A 837 -22.65 -23.58 43.47
N GLY A 838 -23.06 -24.70 44.09
CA GLY A 838 -23.80 -24.76 45.33
C GLY A 838 -23.08 -24.23 46.58
N SER A 839 -23.90 -24.09 47.61
CA SER A 839 -23.67 -23.51 48.95
C SER A 839 -22.56 -24.12 49.81
N ALA A 840 -22.18 -23.29 50.82
CA ALA A 840 -21.43 -23.55 52.07
C ALA A 840 -19.90 -23.27 51.98
N GLY A 841 -19.24 -22.54 52.89
CA GLY A 841 -19.61 -21.97 54.19
C GLY A 841 -18.55 -20.95 54.66
N SER A 842 -18.69 -20.50 55.91
CA SER A 842 -18.29 -19.23 56.53
C SER A 842 -16.80 -18.94 56.81
N VAL A 843 -16.44 -17.65 56.64
CA VAL A 843 -15.71 -16.71 57.53
C VAL A 843 -14.27 -17.02 58.00
N GLY A 844 -13.35 -16.12 57.67
CA GLY A 844 -12.11 -15.80 58.42
C GLY A 844 -11.16 -14.86 57.66
N SER A 845 -10.98 -13.64 58.16
CA SER A 845 -9.97 -12.63 57.77
C SER A 845 -9.04 -12.39 58.98
N PRO A 846 -7.83 -11.79 58.90
CA PRO A 846 -6.93 -11.48 57.77
C PRO A 846 -5.49 -12.02 58.00
N THR A 847 -4.58 -11.66 57.08
CA THR A 847 -3.13 -11.35 57.26
C THR A 847 -2.15 -12.29 56.54
N ALA A 848 -1.23 -11.64 55.81
CA ALA A 848 -0.12 -12.19 55.05
C ALA A 848 0.71 -13.23 55.81
N LEU A 849 1.02 -14.35 55.14
CA LEU A 849 2.26 -15.14 55.16
C LEU A 849 1.98 -16.61 54.79
N ARG A 850 2.32 -16.99 53.55
CA ARG A 850 2.94 -18.26 53.12
C ARG A 850 2.58 -18.54 51.66
N MET A 851 3.54 -18.27 50.79
CA MET A 851 3.54 -18.72 49.40
C MET A 851 4.34 -20.02 49.36
N GLN A 852 3.69 -21.13 49.70
CA GLN A 852 4.16 -22.49 49.42
C GLN A 852 2.98 -23.45 49.59
N GLU A 853 2.81 -24.32 48.58
CA GLU A 853 1.86 -25.44 48.48
C GLU A 853 0.40 -25.06 48.18
N ILE A 854 0.02 -25.21 46.92
CA ILE A 854 -1.14 -25.98 46.40
C ILE A 854 -1.04 -25.89 44.86
N CYS A 855 -0.44 -26.92 44.27
CA CYS A 855 -0.60 -27.27 42.87
C CYS A 855 -0.57 -28.80 42.83
N ASP A 856 -1.70 -29.41 43.13
CA ASP A 856 -2.04 -30.74 42.68
C ASP A 856 -3.57 -30.84 42.57
N ASP A 857 -4.00 -31.61 41.57
CA ASP A 857 -5.38 -31.96 41.20
C ASP A 857 -6.21 -30.94 40.41
N ALA A 858 -5.91 -30.86 39.10
CA ALA A 858 -6.89 -31.19 38.06
C ALA A 858 -6.27 -31.13 36.65
N TYR A 859 -5.55 -32.16 36.20
CA TYR A 859 -5.34 -32.42 34.77
C TYR A 859 -5.00 -33.89 34.48
N THR A 860 -6.05 -34.70 34.30
CA THR A 860 -6.05 -36.04 33.67
C THR A 860 -7.44 -36.18 33.04
N HIS A 861 -7.69 -36.56 31.78
CA HIS A 861 -6.97 -37.21 30.69
C HIS A 861 -7.53 -36.61 29.37
N THR A 862 -6.80 -36.53 28.27
CA THR A 862 -6.63 -37.64 27.32
C THR A 862 -5.64 -37.21 26.24
N HIS A 863 -4.62 -38.03 25.96
CA HIS A 863 -4.12 -38.40 24.62
C HIS A 863 -3.06 -39.50 24.79
N ASN A 864 -3.51 -40.76 24.76
CA ASN A 864 -2.74 -41.90 24.24
C ASN A 864 -2.63 -41.73 22.71
N ALA A 865 -1.64 -42.20 21.95
CA ALA A 865 -0.37 -42.85 22.21
C ALA A 865 0.35 -42.93 20.84
N CYS A 866 1.67 -42.80 20.80
CA CYS A 866 2.54 -43.63 19.97
C CYS A 866 3.99 -43.50 20.43
N THR A 867 4.38 -44.51 21.21
CA THR A 867 5.70 -44.73 21.79
C THR A 867 6.67 -45.25 20.73
N ARG A 868 7.89 -44.74 20.69
CA ARG A 868 9.06 -45.53 20.25
C ARG A 868 10.18 -45.42 21.28
N VAL A 869 10.51 -46.60 21.77
CA VAL A 869 11.42 -46.96 22.86
C VAL A 869 12.86 -46.55 22.57
N PHE A 870 13.54 -45.95 23.54
CA PHE A 870 14.97 -46.23 23.81
C PHE A 870 15.25 -46.14 25.31
N THR A 871 15.80 -47.24 25.81
CA THR A 871 16.21 -47.53 27.19
C THR A 871 17.67 -47.17 27.44
N CYS A 872 18.00 -46.65 28.63
CA CYS A 872 19.24 -46.90 29.38
C CYS A 872 19.06 -46.32 30.81
N LYS A 873 18.89 -47.12 31.87
CA LYS A 873 19.84 -47.93 32.68
C LYS A 873 20.77 -47.13 33.62
N GLY A 874 20.58 -47.39 34.92
CA GLY A 874 21.51 -47.17 36.05
C GLY A 874 21.06 -46.05 36.99
N LEU A 875 20.74 -46.22 38.28
CA LEU A 875 21.22 -47.16 39.30
C LEU A 875 20.14 -47.39 40.41
N GLY A 876 20.08 -48.62 40.95
CA GLY A 876 19.32 -48.98 42.16
C GLY A 876 20.05 -48.59 43.46
N GLU A 877 19.62 -48.95 44.68
CA GLU A 877 18.64 -49.93 45.18
C GLU A 877 18.20 -49.55 46.62
N LEU A 878 17.03 -50.05 47.07
CA LEU A 878 16.76 -50.77 48.35
C LEU A 878 15.23 -50.88 48.63
N PRO A 879 14.71 -51.84 49.43
CA PRO A 879 14.34 -53.22 49.05
C PRO A 879 12.85 -53.57 49.24
N ALA A 880 12.47 -54.76 48.74
CA ALA A 880 11.11 -55.32 48.63
C ALA A 880 10.56 -56.02 49.89
N LEU A 881 9.22 -56.18 49.95
CA LEU A 881 8.48 -57.21 50.72
C LEU A 881 7.19 -57.61 49.94
N PRO A 882 6.58 -58.80 50.20
CA PRO A 882 6.20 -59.79 49.18
C PRO A 882 4.67 -59.91 48.92
N PRO A 883 4.26 -60.72 47.91
CA PRO A 883 2.88 -60.79 47.41
C PRO A 883 2.07 -61.93 48.04
N LEU A 884 0.75 -61.98 47.77
CA LEU A 884 -0.18 -63.14 47.66
C LEU A 884 -1.65 -62.66 47.79
N PRO A 885 -2.69 -63.42 47.39
CA PRO A 885 -2.93 -64.21 46.17
C PRO A 885 -4.32 -63.92 45.53
N ALA A 886 -4.68 -64.67 44.49
CA ALA A 886 -5.80 -64.47 43.57
C ALA A 886 -7.01 -65.42 43.76
N LEU A 887 -8.11 -65.05 43.04
CA LEU A 887 -9.28 -65.82 42.54
C LEU A 887 -10.54 -65.90 43.45
N PRO A 888 -11.79 -66.13 42.93
CA PRO A 888 -12.25 -66.37 41.54
C PRO A 888 -13.53 -65.60 41.08
N VAL A 889 -13.92 -65.91 39.83
CA VAL A 889 -15.05 -65.50 38.97
C VAL A 889 -16.46 -65.81 39.52
N GLY A 890 -17.46 -64.97 39.22
CA GLY A 890 -18.89 -65.31 39.34
C GLY A 890 -19.85 -64.22 38.83
N THR A 891 -20.68 -64.56 37.85
CA THR A 891 -21.68 -63.80 37.08
C THR A 891 -22.79 -63.13 37.90
N LEU A 892 -23.34 -62.02 37.40
CA LEU A 892 -24.80 -61.78 37.31
C LEU A 892 -25.11 -60.60 36.38
N THR A 893 -26.11 -60.85 35.55
CA THR A 893 -26.83 -59.98 34.63
C THR A 893 -27.52 -58.83 35.34
N ASP A 894 -27.41 -57.62 34.82
CA ASP A 894 -28.49 -56.62 34.82
C ASP A 894 -28.20 -55.58 33.73
N GLU A 895 -29.13 -55.41 32.80
CA GLU A 895 -29.19 -54.24 31.93
C GLU A 895 -29.47 -52.99 32.78
N PRO A 896 -28.86 -51.84 32.44
CA PRO A 896 -29.49 -50.56 32.71
C PRO A 896 -29.67 -49.75 31.42
N GLN A 897 -30.95 -49.59 31.07
CA GLN A 897 -31.60 -48.42 30.48
C GLN A 897 -30.84 -47.58 29.43
N VAL A 898 -31.37 -47.64 28.21
CA VAL A 898 -31.13 -46.70 27.11
C VAL A 898 -31.47 -45.26 27.55
N GLN A 899 -30.45 -44.48 27.91
CA GLN A 899 -30.54 -43.02 27.88
C GLN A 899 -30.40 -42.57 26.43
N THR A 900 -31.42 -41.89 25.92
CA THR A 900 -31.44 -41.31 24.59
C THR A 900 -30.52 -40.09 24.54
N ASP A 901 -29.28 -40.27 24.06
CA ASP A 901 -28.40 -39.15 23.71
C ASP A 901 -29.05 -38.37 22.54
N ASP A 902 -29.50 -37.15 22.79
CA ASP A 902 -29.86 -36.21 21.73
C ASP A 902 -28.55 -35.77 21.04
N PRO A 903 -28.32 -36.09 19.75
CA PRO A 903 -27.05 -35.81 19.07
C PRO A 903 -26.79 -34.30 18.86
N ILE A 904 -27.75 -33.43 19.22
CA ILE A 904 -27.59 -31.98 19.18
C ILE A 904 -26.80 -31.52 20.42
N THR A 905 -25.50 -31.31 20.23
CA THR A 905 -24.63 -30.69 21.24
C THR A 905 -24.79 -29.17 21.26
N PRO A 906 -24.47 -28.46 22.37
CA PRO A 906 -24.56 -27.00 22.46
C PRO A 906 -23.84 -26.23 21.33
N ASN A 907 -22.72 -26.75 20.82
CA ASN A 907 -21.96 -26.14 19.72
C ASN A 907 -22.65 -26.22 18.35
N LEU A 908 -23.77 -26.94 18.27
CA LEU A 908 -24.60 -27.05 17.08
C LEU A 908 -25.81 -26.09 17.12
N LEU A 909 -26.00 -25.39 18.23
CA LEU A 909 -27.03 -24.39 18.41
C LEU A 909 -26.46 -22.98 18.19
N ASP A 910 -27.28 -22.10 17.65
CA ASP A 910 -26.97 -20.69 17.54
C ASP A 910 -27.26 -19.94 18.86
N ARG A 911 -27.09 -18.61 18.85
CA ARG A 911 -27.30 -17.77 20.04
C ARG A 911 -28.74 -17.75 20.56
N ASN A 912 -29.70 -18.20 19.74
CA ASN A 912 -31.11 -18.28 20.09
C ASN A 912 -31.51 -19.69 20.54
N GLY A 913 -30.58 -20.65 20.57
CA GLY A 913 -30.85 -22.04 20.91
C GLY A 913 -31.48 -22.84 19.76
N GLU A 914 -31.46 -22.32 18.53
CA GLU A 914 -31.91 -23.02 17.32
C GLU A 914 -30.75 -23.69 16.60
N ILE A 915 -31.01 -24.65 15.71
CA ILE A 915 -29.93 -25.36 15.01
C ILE A 915 -29.19 -24.43 14.05
N SER A 916 -27.89 -24.28 14.29
CA SER A 916 -26.99 -23.58 13.36
C SER A 916 -26.80 -24.43 12.10
N TYR A 917 -27.45 -24.03 11.00
CA TYR A 917 -27.33 -24.70 9.70
C TYR A 917 -25.87 -24.83 9.21
N PRO A 918 -25.00 -23.79 9.33
CA PRO A 918 -23.59 -23.93 8.99
C PRO A 918 -22.86 -24.98 9.85
N SER A 919 -23.14 -25.01 11.16
CA SER A 919 -22.53 -25.98 12.08
C SER A 919 -23.00 -27.41 11.79
N LEU A 920 -24.29 -27.59 11.42
CA LEU A 920 -24.86 -28.86 11.01
C LEU A 920 -24.22 -29.37 9.71
N CYS A 921 -24.13 -28.53 8.67
CA CYS A 921 -23.51 -28.89 7.39
C CYS A 921 -22.03 -29.25 7.56
N HIS A 922 -21.29 -28.47 8.37
CA HIS A 922 -19.91 -28.76 8.71
C HIS A 922 -19.76 -30.11 9.42
N ARG A 923 -20.63 -30.41 10.40
CA ARG A 923 -20.58 -31.69 11.13
C ARG A 923 -20.92 -32.90 10.26
N LEU A 924 -21.80 -32.73 9.28
CA LEU A 924 -22.17 -33.78 8.32
C LEU A 924 -21.20 -33.89 7.13
N GLY A 925 -20.26 -32.94 6.98
CA GLY A 925 -19.31 -32.92 5.86
C GLY A 925 -19.93 -32.58 4.50
N ILE A 926 -21.09 -31.91 4.47
CA ILE A 926 -21.84 -31.58 3.25
C ILE A 926 -21.95 -30.07 3.04
N LYS A 927 -22.04 -29.62 1.78
CA LYS A 927 -22.13 -28.18 1.46
C LYS A 927 -23.53 -27.59 1.70
N ARG A 928 -24.59 -28.40 1.58
CA ARG A 928 -25.98 -27.98 1.73
C ARG A 928 -26.88 -29.20 1.97
N ILE A 929 -27.95 -29.00 2.72
CA ILE A 929 -29.11 -29.91 2.82
C ILE A 929 -30.26 -29.30 2.02
N ASP A 930 -30.70 -29.98 0.97
CA ASP A 930 -31.77 -29.51 0.10
C ASP A 930 -33.12 -29.46 0.83
N GLY A 931 -33.89 -28.39 0.57
CA GLY A 931 -35.19 -28.17 1.20
C GLY A 931 -35.17 -27.86 2.70
N PHE A 932 -34.00 -27.70 3.33
CA PHE A 932 -33.91 -27.50 4.79
C PHE A 932 -34.63 -26.23 5.27
N PHE A 933 -34.43 -25.10 4.57
CA PHE A 933 -35.05 -23.81 4.95
C PHE A 933 -36.54 -23.68 4.58
N SER A 934 -37.08 -24.62 3.80
CA SER A 934 -38.53 -24.69 3.55
C SER A 934 -39.29 -25.45 4.64
N LEU A 935 -38.60 -26.03 5.62
CA LEU A 935 -39.18 -26.72 6.77
C LEU A 935 -39.44 -25.76 7.92
N THR A 936 -40.44 -26.05 8.76
CA THR A 936 -40.66 -25.33 10.02
C THR A 936 -39.50 -25.60 11.00
N PRO A 937 -39.22 -24.72 11.99
CA PRO A 937 -38.11 -24.91 12.94
C PRO A 937 -38.14 -26.26 13.67
N LYS A 938 -39.34 -26.76 14.01
CA LYS A 938 -39.52 -28.09 14.62
C LYS A 938 -39.11 -29.22 13.66
N GLN A 939 -39.49 -29.11 12.39
CA GLN A 939 -39.12 -30.08 11.35
C GLN A 939 -37.63 -30.00 10.99
N GLN A 940 -37.02 -28.80 11.02
CA GLN A 940 -35.58 -28.63 10.87
C GLN A 940 -34.81 -29.33 11.99
N ALA A 941 -35.32 -29.24 13.23
CA ALA A 941 -34.73 -29.92 14.38
C ALA A 941 -34.82 -31.45 14.27
N GLU A 942 -35.97 -31.98 13.85
CA GLU A 942 -36.15 -33.42 13.61
C GLU A 942 -35.26 -33.93 12.46
N LYS A 943 -35.23 -33.21 11.33
CA LYS A 943 -34.38 -33.51 10.15
C LYS A 943 -32.89 -33.52 10.52
N ALA A 944 -32.44 -32.57 11.34
CA ALA A 944 -31.05 -32.50 11.79
C ALA A 944 -30.68 -33.67 12.72
N ARG A 945 -31.56 -34.08 13.63
CA ARG A 945 -31.35 -35.26 14.50
C ARG A 945 -31.25 -36.54 13.68
N GLU A 946 -32.11 -36.69 12.67
CA GLU A 946 -32.11 -37.83 11.76
C GLU A 946 -30.77 -37.94 11.02
N LEU A 947 -30.33 -36.86 10.37
CA LEU A 947 -29.07 -36.81 9.63
C LEU A 947 -27.84 -37.06 10.53
N LEU A 948 -27.83 -36.53 11.76
CA LEU A 948 -26.73 -36.76 12.69
C LEU A 948 -26.66 -38.19 13.19
N ARG A 949 -27.81 -38.86 13.37
CA ARG A 949 -27.86 -40.29 13.72
C ARG A 949 -27.39 -41.17 12.56
N GLU A 950 -27.79 -40.84 11.33
CA GLU A 950 -27.28 -41.53 10.13
C GLU A 950 -25.77 -41.35 10.00
N HIS A 951 -25.27 -40.13 10.13
CA HIS A 951 -23.84 -39.84 10.06
C HIS A 951 -23.03 -40.58 11.15
N GLN A 952 -23.54 -40.66 12.38
CA GLN A 952 -22.92 -41.45 13.44
C GLN A 952 -22.92 -42.95 13.13
N ARG A 953 -24.00 -43.48 12.54
CA ARG A 953 -24.06 -44.89 12.10
C ARG A 953 -23.05 -45.17 11.00
N ASP A 954 -22.92 -44.28 10.02
CA ASP A 954 -21.96 -44.42 8.91
C ASP A 954 -20.51 -44.38 9.41
N GLN A 955 -20.21 -43.50 10.38
CA GLN A 955 -18.89 -43.45 11.01
C GLN A 955 -18.57 -44.72 11.82
N GLN A 956 -19.55 -45.27 12.55
CA GLN A 956 -19.36 -46.51 13.31
C GLN A 956 -19.27 -47.75 12.41
N ALA A 957 -19.88 -47.73 11.23
CA ALA A 957 -19.82 -48.81 10.24
C ALA A 957 -18.53 -48.79 9.38
N GLY A 958 -17.66 -47.78 9.53
CA GLY A 958 -16.41 -47.68 8.77
C GLY A 958 -16.60 -47.43 7.27
N VAL A 959 -17.77 -46.94 6.85
CA VAL A 959 -18.09 -46.69 5.44
C VAL A 959 -17.67 -45.26 5.07
N VAL A 960 -16.65 -45.12 4.22
CA VAL A 960 -16.27 -43.83 3.63
C VAL A 960 -17.33 -43.46 2.57
N PRO A 961 -18.01 -42.30 2.64
CA PRO A 961 -19.01 -41.95 1.65
C PRO A 961 -18.33 -41.65 0.29
N ALA A 962 -18.76 -42.39 -0.73
CA ALA A 962 -18.29 -42.25 -2.11
C ALA A 962 -18.71 -40.88 -2.68
N GLN A 963 -17.75 -40.13 -3.23
CA GLN A 963 -18.04 -38.97 -4.08
C GLN A 963 -18.71 -39.45 -5.37
N PRO A 964 -19.83 -38.84 -5.82
CA PRO A 964 -20.44 -39.23 -7.09
C PRO A 964 -19.59 -38.74 -8.27
N LEU A 965 -19.17 -39.71 -9.11
CA LEU A 965 -18.60 -39.53 -10.43
C LEU A 965 -19.55 -38.72 -11.33
N LEU A 966 -19.10 -37.56 -11.80
CA LEU A 966 -19.74 -36.85 -12.91
C LEU A 966 -19.28 -37.49 -14.24
N SER A 967 -20.15 -38.29 -14.83
CA SER A 967 -20.01 -38.79 -16.19
C SER A 967 -20.28 -37.69 -17.23
N GLN A 968 -19.51 -37.77 -18.32
CA GLN A 968 -19.55 -36.90 -19.50
C GLN A 968 -20.92 -36.84 -20.20
N GLY A 969 -21.20 -35.69 -20.82
CA GLY A 969 -21.92 -35.62 -22.11
C GLY A 969 -23.27 -34.90 -22.11
N ALA A 970 -23.29 -33.62 -22.51
CA ALA A 970 -24.21 -33.00 -23.49
C ALA A 970 -24.39 -31.49 -23.22
N GLY A 971 -23.88 -30.64 -24.12
CA GLY A 971 -24.59 -29.40 -24.48
C GLY A 971 -25.57 -29.68 -25.64
N PRO A 972 -26.36 -28.70 -26.14
CA PRO A 972 -26.37 -27.27 -25.82
C PRO A 972 -27.79 -26.67 -25.55
N SER A 973 -27.80 -25.40 -25.12
CA SER A 973 -28.87 -24.39 -25.25
C SER A 973 -30.24 -24.63 -24.59
N CYS A 974 -30.63 -23.74 -23.68
CA CYS A 974 -31.89 -23.00 -23.81
C CYS A 974 -31.91 -21.73 -22.92
N ARG A 975 -32.34 -20.63 -23.52
CA ARG A 975 -32.49 -19.28 -22.95
C ARG A 975 -33.71 -19.22 -22.01
N LEU A 976 -33.54 -18.58 -20.85
CA LEU A 976 -34.42 -17.61 -20.11
C LEU A 976 -35.97 -17.76 -20.16
N PRO A 977 -36.72 -17.46 -19.06
CA PRO A 977 -36.89 -16.05 -18.67
C PRO A 977 -36.98 -15.71 -17.17
N PHE A 978 -36.52 -14.49 -16.89
CA PHE A 978 -36.98 -13.61 -15.82
C PHE A 978 -38.50 -13.40 -15.91
N ALA A 979 -39.28 -14.06 -15.04
CA ALA A 979 -40.65 -13.67 -14.70
C ALA A 979 -41.06 -14.37 -13.39
N GLY A 980 -40.91 -13.71 -12.24
CA GLY A 980 -41.31 -14.32 -10.96
C GLY A 980 -41.20 -13.44 -9.72
N LEU A 981 -40.43 -12.35 -9.73
CA LEU A 981 -40.32 -11.46 -8.56
C LEU A 981 -41.41 -10.38 -8.46
N GLY A 982 -42.26 -10.23 -9.48
CA GLY A 982 -43.31 -9.20 -9.51
C GLY A 982 -44.58 -9.53 -8.71
N HIS A 983 -44.78 -10.78 -8.27
CA HIS A 983 -45.98 -11.19 -7.54
C HIS A 983 -45.77 -11.24 -6.01
N PHE A 984 -44.55 -11.42 -5.53
CA PHE A 984 -44.27 -11.54 -4.09
C PHE A 984 -44.28 -10.18 -3.35
N LEU A 985 -44.06 -9.08 -4.08
CA LEU A 985 -44.04 -7.72 -3.51
C LEU A 985 -45.42 -7.06 -3.45
N LYS A 986 -46.47 -7.69 -4.01
CA LYS A 986 -47.85 -7.16 -3.99
C LYS A 986 -48.67 -7.67 -2.80
N ASP A 987 -48.34 -8.83 -2.25
CA ASP A 987 -49.06 -9.44 -1.11
C ASP A 987 -48.70 -8.86 0.27
N MET A 988 -47.58 -8.13 0.37
CA MET A 988 -47.13 -7.53 1.65
C MET A 988 -47.66 -6.10 1.87
N SER A 989 -48.29 -5.45 0.90
CA SER A 989 -48.85 -4.10 1.08
C SER A 989 -50.28 -4.06 1.63
N GLU A 990 -50.97 -5.20 1.76
CA GLU A 990 -52.40 -5.22 2.14
C GLU A 990 -52.70 -5.62 3.60
N LYS A 991 -51.70 -5.98 4.41
CA LYS A 991 -51.93 -6.28 5.84
C LYS A 991 -51.38 -5.17 6.76
N LYS A 992 -52.24 -4.19 7.04
CA LYS A 992 -52.03 -3.13 8.05
C LYS A 992 -51.87 -3.73 9.46
N GLN A 993 -50.66 -3.70 10.04
CA GLN A 993 -50.48 -3.65 11.50
C GLN A 993 -49.37 -2.65 11.90
N PRO A 994 -49.51 -1.89 13.01
CA PRO A 994 -48.76 -0.66 13.23
C PRO A 994 -47.81 -0.77 14.42
N VAL A 995 -46.56 -1.18 14.20
CA VAL A 995 -45.43 -0.93 15.12
C VAL A 995 -44.17 -0.85 14.25
N PHE A 996 -43.26 0.08 14.54
CA PHE A 996 -42.05 0.44 13.77
C PHE A 996 -42.17 1.61 12.78
N SER A 997 -42.56 2.77 13.30
CA SER A 997 -42.24 4.07 12.70
C SER A 997 -41.28 4.87 13.58
N ARG A 998 -40.00 4.45 13.71
CA ARG A 998 -38.93 5.40 14.13
C ARG A 998 -37.46 5.03 13.90
N CYS A 999 -37.12 4.11 13.00
CA CYS A 999 -35.71 3.91 12.61
C CYS A 999 -35.59 3.64 11.10
N TYR A 1000 -35.90 4.67 10.30
CA TYR A 1000 -35.51 4.76 8.90
C TYR A 1000 -34.72 6.06 8.69
N ARG A 1001 -33.47 6.06 9.17
CA ARG A 1001 -32.40 6.96 8.71
C ARG A 1001 -31.06 6.27 8.94
N SER A 1002 -30.62 5.51 7.94
CA SER A 1002 -29.26 5.44 7.41
C SER A 1002 -29.15 4.10 6.69
N GLY A 1003 -29.06 4.17 5.37
CA GLY A 1003 -29.01 3.01 4.51
C GLY A 1003 -27.69 2.27 4.69
N TYR A 1004 -27.82 0.98 4.97
CA TYR A 1004 -26.87 -0.05 4.56
C TYR A 1004 -27.71 -1.22 4.05
N THR A 1005 -27.64 -1.46 2.75
CA THR A 1005 -28.16 -2.68 2.12
C THR A 1005 -26.96 -3.57 1.81
N ARG A 1006 -26.91 -4.72 2.47
CA ARG A 1006 -26.56 -5.99 1.85
C ARG A 1006 -27.59 -7.01 2.31
#